data_AF-A0A059BPI1-F1
#
_entry.id   AF-A0A059BPI1-F1
#
_cell.length_a   1.000
_cell.length_b   1.000
_cell.length_c   1.000
_cell.angle_alpha   90.00
_cell.angle_beta   90.00
_cell.angle_gamma   90.00
#
_symmetry.space_group_name_H-M   'P 1'
#
loop_
_entity.id
_entity.type
_entity.pdbx_description
1 polymer ?
#
loop_
_entity_poly.entity_id
_entity_poly.type
_entity_poly.pdbx_seq_one_letter_code
_entity_poly.pdbx_strand_id
1 'polypeptide(L)'
;MYDICGARSDGKVLNCPRGSPSVKPDDLLSSKIQSLCPTITGNVCCTEAQFNTLRAQVQQAIPFLVGCPACLRNFLNLFCELTCSPNQSRFINVTSISKVKNNLTVDGIDFYITDAFGEGLYDSCKEVKFGTMNTRALEFIGAGAKNFKEWFAFIGRQAGLNVPGSPYAITFRPNVTEDSGMVPMNVSTYSCSDISLGCSCGDCPSSTVCSNSAPPPSTKEGSCSVRIGSLKAKCIDLSLTVLYIILFSGFFGWGYFHRRRERKTAMSKASSNVTDDQYQNIGRQKNENLPMEMLEDAPHIRNGVQLSFVQGYLSKFYRKYGTWVARNPIFVLFTSLAAVLLLCLGLIRFKVETRPEKLWVGPGSRAAAEKQFFDNHLAPFYRIEQLILATVPDGMHEKSPSILTDDNIKLLFEIQKKIDGIRANYSGSMISLTDICMKPLGQDCATQSVLQYFKMDPTNYDNNGGVDHVSYCFQHFTSADACMSAFKAPLDPSTALGGFSGNNYSEASAFIVTYPVNNALDKEGNETGKAVAWEKAFIQLAQDELLQMVQSKNLTLSFSSESSIEEELKRESTADAITILISYLVMFAYISLTLGDTPRLSSFYISSKVLLGLSGVVLVMLSVLGSVGFFSILGVKSTLIIMEVIPFLVLAVGVDNMCILVHAVKRQPLELPLEGRISNALVEVGPSITLASLSEVLAFAVGSFIPMPACRVFSMFAALAVLLDFLLQVTAFVALIVFDFLRAEDKRVDCFPCIKVSSSYADSDKGIGRKKIGLLARYMKEVHAPILSLWGVKFLVVSVFVAFAVASIALCTRIEPGLEQKIVLPRDSYLQGYFNNVSEYLRIGAPLYFVVKNYNYSSESRQTNQLCSISQCDSNSLLNQIARASLVPESSYIAKPAASWLDDFLVWISPEAFGCCRKFTNGSYCPPDDQPPCCPSGQASCAAVGLCKDCTTVM
;
A
#
# COMPACT_ATOMS: atom_id res chain seq x y z
N MET A 1 -1.38 63.89 1.79
CA MET A 1 -1.98 63.64 0.46
C MET A 1 -3.48 63.66 0.64
N TYR A 2 -4.24 64.32 -0.24
CA TYR A 2 -5.70 64.45 -0.08
C TYR A 2 -6.38 64.49 -1.44
N ASP A 3 -7.43 63.68 -1.60
CA ASP A 3 -8.18 63.47 -2.86
C ASP A 3 -7.43 62.72 -3.98
N ILE A 4 -8.16 62.31 -5.02
CA ILE A 4 -7.67 61.59 -6.21
C ILE A 4 -7.68 62.53 -7.42
N CYS A 5 -6.55 62.68 -8.13
CA CYS A 5 -6.43 63.62 -9.26
C CYS A 5 -5.95 63.00 -10.56
N GLY A 6 -5.63 61.71 -10.57
CA GLY A 6 -5.28 61.01 -11.79
C GLY A 6 -5.53 59.52 -11.69
N ALA A 7 -5.49 58.86 -12.84
CA ALA A 7 -5.49 57.41 -12.95
C ALA A 7 -4.49 57.00 -14.02
N ARG A 8 -3.75 55.93 -13.76
CA ARG A 8 -2.88 55.24 -14.71
C ARG A 8 -3.73 54.62 -15.84
N SER A 9 -3.06 54.19 -16.91
CA SER A 9 -3.71 53.55 -18.06
C SER A 9 -4.40 52.22 -17.72
N ASP A 10 -3.98 51.54 -16.65
CA ASP A 10 -4.57 50.33 -16.09
C ASP A 10 -5.75 50.62 -15.13
N GLY A 11 -6.20 51.87 -15.03
CA GLY A 11 -7.32 52.28 -14.18
C GLY A 11 -6.96 52.50 -12.70
N LYS A 12 -5.70 52.27 -12.29
CA LYS A 12 -5.27 52.53 -10.92
C LYS A 12 -5.22 54.02 -10.62
N VAL A 13 -5.93 54.44 -9.57
CA VAL A 13 -6.02 55.84 -9.15
C VAL A 13 -4.78 56.31 -8.40
N LEU A 14 -4.47 57.60 -8.52
CA LEU A 14 -3.32 58.26 -7.91
C LEU A 14 -3.76 59.45 -7.06
N ASN A 15 -3.19 59.54 -5.86
CA ASN A 15 -3.50 60.58 -4.88
C ASN A 15 -2.88 61.93 -5.26
N CYS A 16 -3.45 63.02 -4.73
CA CYS A 16 -2.91 64.36 -4.94
C CYS A 16 -1.84 64.73 -3.93
N PRO A 17 -0.73 65.37 -4.37
CA PRO A 17 0.31 65.88 -3.50
C PRO A 17 -0.11 67.21 -2.85
N ARG A 18 -1.33 67.28 -2.30
CA ARG A 18 -1.87 68.45 -1.59
C ARG A 18 -1.93 68.16 -0.10
N GLY A 19 -1.47 69.12 0.71
CA GLY A 19 -1.66 69.11 2.17
C GLY A 19 -2.94 69.84 2.52
N SER A 20 -3.80 69.22 3.33
CA SER A 20 -4.99 69.82 3.92
C SER A 20 -5.03 69.54 5.42
N PRO A 21 -5.64 70.42 6.23
CA PRO A 21 -5.99 70.08 7.60
C PRO A 21 -6.89 68.85 7.66
N SER A 22 -6.86 68.09 8.76
CA SER A 22 -7.78 66.98 8.97
C SER A 22 -9.22 67.47 9.07
N VAL A 23 -10.14 66.73 8.45
CA VAL A 23 -11.56 67.12 8.32
C VAL A 23 -12.41 66.16 9.15
N LYS A 24 -13.46 66.67 9.80
CA LYS A 24 -14.45 65.81 10.45
C LYS A 24 -15.32 65.15 9.35
N PRO A 25 -15.34 63.82 9.22
CA PRO A 25 -16.13 63.14 8.21
C PRO A 25 -17.63 63.20 8.57
N ASP A 26 -18.49 63.16 7.54
CA ASP A 26 -19.94 63.01 7.71
C ASP A 26 -20.29 61.66 8.35
N ASP A 27 -21.45 61.54 9.00
CA ASP A 27 -21.84 60.34 9.76
C ASP A 27 -21.78 59.04 8.92
N LEU A 28 -22.15 59.12 7.64
CA LEU A 28 -22.08 58.01 6.70
C LEU A 28 -20.63 57.61 6.37
N LEU A 29 -19.73 58.58 6.18
CA LEU A 29 -18.32 58.31 5.94
C LEU A 29 -17.63 57.84 7.23
N SER A 30 -18.01 58.39 8.38
CA SER A 30 -17.51 57.97 9.69
C SER A 30 -17.83 56.50 9.98
N SER A 31 -19.08 56.07 9.74
CA SER A 31 -19.46 54.66 9.90
C SER A 31 -18.75 53.73 8.91
N LYS A 32 -18.56 54.16 7.65
CA LYS A 32 -17.74 53.43 6.67
C LYS A 32 -16.30 53.26 7.15
N ILE A 33 -15.66 54.33 7.63
CA ILE A 33 -14.28 54.29 8.14
C ILE A 33 -14.18 53.38 9.35
N GLN A 34 -15.11 53.46 10.30
CA GLN A 34 -15.12 52.59 11.49
C GLN A 34 -15.27 51.10 11.15
N SER A 35 -15.93 50.76 10.03
CA SER A 35 -16.08 49.36 9.59
C SER A 35 -14.76 48.68 9.20
N LEU A 36 -13.81 49.43 8.62
CA LEU A 36 -12.52 48.90 8.16
C LEU A 36 -11.37 49.28 9.11
N CYS A 37 -11.38 50.53 9.59
CA CYS A 37 -10.31 51.18 10.34
C CYS A 37 -10.82 51.68 11.72
N PRO A 38 -11.20 50.78 12.65
CA PRO A 38 -11.78 51.16 13.93
C PRO A 38 -10.82 51.92 14.86
N THR A 39 -9.51 51.86 14.59
CA THR A 39 -8.47 52.61 15.31
C THR A 39 -8.49 54.11 15.01
N ILE A 40 -9.04 54.51 13.86
CA ILE A 40 -9.13 55.92 13.46
C ILE A 40 -10.48 56.48 13.95
N THR A 41 -10.41 57.39 14.93
CA THR A 41 -11.58 58.07 15.48
C THR A 41 -11.45 59.59 15.36
N GLY A 42 -12.56 60.27 15.06
CA GLY A 42 -12.59 61.73 14.93
C GLY A 42 -12.26 62.23 13.52
N ASN A 43 -11.35 63.20 13.43
CA ASN A 43 -10.98 63.83 12.15
C ASN A 43 -10.11 62.89 11.29
N VAL A 44 -10.23 63.00 9.97
CA VAL A 44 -9.53 62.14 8.99
C VAL A 44 -8.94 62.96 7.85
N CYS A 45 -7.95 62.41 7.17
CA CYS A 45 -7.28 63.02 6.01
C CYS A 45 -7.57 62.29 4.69
N CYS A 46 -8.76 61.70 4.53
CA CYS A 46 -9.16 61.02 3.30
C CYS A 46 -10.57 61.40 2.84
N THR A 47 -10.82 61.33 1.53
CA THR A 47 -12.15 61.48 0.93
C THR A 47 -12.88 60.15 0.83
N GLU A 48 -14.19 60.17 0.62
CA GLU A 48 -14.98 58.94 0.42
C GLU A 48 -14.47 58.12 -0.77
N ALA A 49 -14.04 58.77 -1.85
CA ALA A 49 -13.46 58.10 -3.01
C ALA A 49 -12.14 57.38 -2.67
N GLN A 50 -11.27 58.01 -1.87
CA GLN A 50 -10.04 57.39 -1.39
C GLN A 50 -10.32 56.20 -0.48
N PHE A 51 -11.30 56.34 0.43
CA PHE A 51 -11.69 55.24 1.32
C PHE A 51 -12.29 54.04 0.56
N ASN A 52 -13.19 54.28 -0.40
CA ASN A 52 -13.76 53.21 -1.23
C ASN A 52 -12.68 52.51 -2.06
N THR A 53 -11.67 53.24 -2.54
CA THR A 53 -10.50 52.67 -3.23
C THR A 53 -9.69 51.78 -2.29
N LEU A 54 -9.35 52.27 -1.10
CA LEU A 54 -8.64 51.50 -0.07
C LEU A 54 -9.38 50.19 0.23
N ARG A 55 -10.69 50.28 0.46
CA ARG A 55 -11.55 49.13 0.74
C ARG A 55 -11.47 48.10 -0.38
N ALA A 56 -11.62 48.51 -1.64
CA ALA A 56 -11.57 47.61 -2.79
C ALA A 56 -10.19 46.95 -2.99
N GLN A 57 -9.10 47.67 -2.70
CA GLN A 57 -7.74 47.13 -2.82
C GLN A 57 -7.41 46.12 -1.73
N VAL A 58 -7.74 46.43 -0.48
CA VAL A 58 -7.44 45.53 0.64
C VAL A 58 -8.32 44.28 0.63
N GLN A 59 -9.55 44.37 0.09
CA GLN A 59 -10.45 43.25 -0.09
C GLN A 59 -9.80 42.03 -0.77
N GLN A 60 -8.85 42.23 -1.68
CA GLN A 60 -8.14 41.14 -2.35
C GLN A 60 -7.23 40.33 -1.40
N ALA A 61 -6.72 40.96 -0.33
CA ALA A 61 -5.83 40.32 0.63
C ALA A 61 -6.58 39.66 1.80
N ILE A 62 -7.84 40.07 2.04
CA ILE A 62 -8.63 39.62 3.20
C ILE A 62 -8.81 38.09 3.23
N PRO A 63 -9.21 37.39 2.15
CA PRO A 63 -9.44 35.94 2.18
C PRO A 63 -8.21 35.12 2.64
N PHE A 64 -7.00 35.65 2.44
CA PHE A 64 -5.77 35.00 2.87
C PHE A 64 -5.47 35.20 4.36
N LEU A 65 -6.00 36.26 4.98
CA LEU A 65 -5.68 36.66 6.36
C LEU A 65 -6.82 36.44 7.35
N VAL A 66 -8.05 36.13 6.89
CA VAL A 66 -9.23 35.94 7.75
C VAL A 66 -9.05 34.83 8.78
N GLY A 67 -8.21 33.82 8.52
CA GLY A 67 -7.91 32.76 9.49
C GLY A 67 -7.36 33.29 10.82
N CYS A 68 -6.69 34.45 10.79
CA CYS A 68 -6.09 35.09 11.95
C CYS A 68 -6.50 36.56 12.08
N PRO A 69 -7.52 36.87 12.91
CA PRO A 69 -8.04 38.24 13.08
C PRO A 69 -6.99 39.25 13.55
N ALA A 70 -6.02 38.87 14.39
CA ALA A 70 -4.92 39.73 14.81
C ALA A 70 -4.05 40.17 13.62
N CYS A 71 -3.64 39.22 12.77
CA CYS A 71 -2.89 39.50 11.55
C CYS A 71 -3.67 40.42 10.61
N LEU A 72 -4.93 40.07 10.32
CA LEU A 72 -5.79 40.87 9.47
C LEU A 72 -5.91 42.30 10.00
N ARG A 73 -6.12 42.47 11.31
CA ARG A 73 -6.24 43.80 11.94
C ARG A 73 -4.95 44.62 11.82
N ASN A 74 -3.79 44.02 12.08
CA ASN A 74 -2.50 44.70 11.93
C ASN A 74 -2.27 45.12 10.48
N PHE A 75 -2.61 44.26 9.51
CA PHE A 75 -2.48 44.53 8.08
C PHE A 75 -3.39 45.69 7.64
N LEU A 76 -4.65 45.70 8.11
CA LEU A 76 -5.58 46.82 7.88
C LEU A 76 -5.04 48.13 8.47
N ASN A 77 -4.55 48.10 9.71
CA ASN A 77 -4.04 49.29 10.39
C ASN A 77 -2.92 49.98 9.60
N LEU A 78 -2.03 49.22 8.97
CA LEU A 78 -0.96 49.75 8.11
C LEU A 78 -1.52 50.66 6.99
N PHE A 79 -2.51 50.17 6.25
CA PHE A 79 -3.08 50.93 5.12
C PHE A 79 -4.10 52.00 5.54
N CYS A 80 -4.79 51.78 6.66
CA CYS A 80 -5.65 52.76 7.29
C CYS A 80 -4.86 54.01 7.69
N GLU A 81 -3.72 53.83 8.39
CA GLU A 81 -2.86 54.94 8.79
C GLU A 81 -2.19 55.61 7.59
N LEU A 82 -1.77 54.82 6.58
CA LEU A 82 -1.23 55.34 5.34
C LEU A 82 -2.22 56.30 4.65
N THR A 83 -3.51 55.96 4.63
CA THR A 83 -4.51 56.62 3.78
C THR A 83 -5.30 57.70 4.51
N CYS A 84 -5.81 57.41 5.71
CA CYS A 84 -6.84 58.21 6.37
C CYS A 84 -6.39 58.87 7.69
N SER A 85 -5.17 58.62 8.17
CA SER A 85 -4.70 59.14 9.46
C SER A 85 -4.79 60.66 9.55
N PRO A 86 -5.32 61.23 10.66
CA PRO A 86 -5.31 62.68 10.87
C PRO A 86 -3.88 63.25 10.98
N ASN A 87 -2.90 62.41 11.33
CA ASN A 87 -1.51 62.80 11.56
C ASN A 87 -0.58 62.36 10.43
N GLN A 88 -1.12 62.07 9.23
CA GLN A 88 -0.39 61.54 8.08
C GLN A 88 0.94 62.28 7.77
N SER A 89 0.98 63.61 7.93
CA SER A 89 2.16 64.43 7.65
C SER A 89 3.33 64.22 8.60
N ARG A 90 3.14 63.53 9.73
CA ARG A 90 4.23 63.25 10.69
C ARG A 90 5.11 62.08 10.27
N PHE A 91 4.56 61.13 9.50
CA PHE A 91 5.23 59.87 9.16
C PHE A 91 5.22 59.56 7.66
N ILE A 92 4.62 60.40 6.81
CA ILE A 92 4.68 60.26 5.35
C ILE A 92 5.33 61.48 4.73
N ASN A 93 6.35 61.24 3.90
CA ASN A 93 6.97 62.24 3.06
C ASN A 93 6.76 61.92 1.57
N VAL A 94 6.34 62.89 0.77
CA VAL A 94 6.17 62.70 -0.69
C VAL A 94 7.50 62.94 -1.37
N THR A 95 8.08 61.92 -1.99
CA THR A 95 9.43 61.98 -2.58
C THR A 95 9.41 62.33 -4.07
N SER A 96 8.43 61.83 -4.83
CA SER A 96 8.27 62.14 -6.25
C SER A 96 6.82 62.44 -6.63
N ILE A 97 6.67 63.34 -7.59
CA ILE A 97 5.39 63.77 -8.16
C ILE A 97 5.48 63.62 -9.67
N SER A 98 4.47 63.00 -10.29
CA SER A 98 4.33 62.85 -11.72
C SER A 98 3.17 63.70 -12.25
N LYS A 99 3.15 63.99 -13.56
CA LYS A 99 2.08 64.73 -14.22
C LYS A 99 1.26 63.79 -15.10
N VAL A 100 0.02 63.52 -14.71
CA VAL A 100 -0.91 62.63 -15.43
C VAL A 100 -2.12 63.43 -15.87
N LYS A 101 -2.42 63.46 -17.17
CA LYS A 101 -3.56 64.19 -17.77
C LYS A 101 -3.68 65.64 -17.26
N ASN A 102 -2.55 66.36 -17.21
CA ASN A 102 -2.40 67.74 -16.71
C ASN A 102 -2.55 67.98 -15.19
N ASN A 103 -2.85 66.95 -14.39
CA ASN A 103 -2.85 67.05 -12.93
C ASN A 103 -1.54 66.53 -12.32
N LEU A 104 -1.13 67.11 -11.19
CA LEU A 104 0.01 66.63 -10.40
C LEU A 104 -0.46 65.47 -9.50
N THR A 105 0.21 64.34 -9.59
CA THR A 105 -0.12 63.10 -8.87
C THR A 105 1.10 62.59 -8.12
N VAL A 106 0.87 61.95 -6.98
CA VAL A 106 1.95 61.32 -6.20
C VAL A 106 2.49 60.10 -6.96
N ASP A 107 3.81 60.03 -7.06
CA ASP A 107 4.54 58.97 -7.78
C ASP A 107 5.44 58.14 -6.84
N GLY A 108 5.81 58.71 -5.69
CA GLY A 108 6.62 58.06 -4.68
C GLY A 108 6.47 58.69 -3.31
N ILE A 109 6.49 57.86 -2.27
CA ILE A 109 6.48 58.28 -0.86
C ILE A 109 7.52 57.54 -0.03
N ASP A 110 8.03 58.19 1.00
CA ASP A 110 8.69 57.57 2.14
C ASP A 110 7.66 57.45 3.28
N PHE A 111 7.49 56.23 3.81
CA PHE A 111 6.62 55.95 4.95
C PHE A 111 7.47 55.50 6.14
N TYR A 112 7.53 56.34 7.17
CA TYR A 112 8.30 56.09 8.39
C TYR A 112 7.50 55.21 9.36
N ILE A 113 8.00 54.01 9.64
CA ILE A 113 7.32 53.01 10.49
C ILE A 113 8.34 52.42 11.47
N THR A 114 7.95 52.25 12.73
CA THR A 114 8.82 51.60 13.73
C THR A 114 9.09 50.13 13.40
N ASP A 115 10.33 49.67 13.65
CA ASP A 115 10.69 48.25 13.50
C ASP A 115 9.78 47.35 14.36
N ALA A 116 9.38 47.80 15.56
CA ALA A 116 8.47 47.08 16.44
C ALA A 116 7.09 46.82 15.80
N PHE A 117 6.54 47.79 15.05
CA PHE A 117 5.30 47.59 14.32
C PHE A 117 5.49 46.59 13.17
N GLY A 118 6.58 46.73 12.41
CA GLY A 118 6.91 45.82 11.30
C GLY A 118 7.09 44.37 11.75
N GLU A 119 7.86 44.15 12.81
CA GLU A 119 8.06 42.83 13.42
C GLU A 119 6.74 42.26 13.97
N GLY A 120 5.97 43.06 14.73
CA GLY A 120 4.69 42.62 15.28
C GLY A 120 3.68 42.21 14.20
N LEU A 121 3.60 42.97 13.10
CA LEU A 121 2.77 42.64 11.95
C LEU A 121 3.24 41.34 11.27
N TYR A 122 4.54 41.21 10.99
CA TYR A 122 5.08 39.99 10.38
C TYR A 122 4.90 38.75 11.25
N ASP A 123 5.23 38.83 12.53
CA ASP A 123 5.10 37.72 13.47
C ASP A 123 3.65 37.29 13.66
N SER A 124 2.70 38.22 13.58
CA SER A 124 1.29 37.88 13.62
C SER A 124 0.81 37.12 12.37
N CYS A 125 1.47 37.29 11.23
CA CYS A 125 1.03 36.77 9.93
C CYS A 125 1.83 35.58 9.41
N LYS A 126 3.07 35.35 9.88
CA LYS A 126 4.05 34.43 9.28
C LYS A 126 3.65 32.96 9.17
N GLU A 127 2.74 32.50 10.04
CA GLU A 127 2.24 31.12 10.07
C GLU A 127 0.78 31.01 9.62
N VAL A 128 0.14 32.12 9.23
CA VAL A 128 -1.27 32.10 8.79
C VAL A 128 -1.40 31.25 7.54
N LYS A 129 -2.34 30.32 7.54
CA LYS A 129 -2.56 29.37 6.45
C LYS A 129 -3.70 29.81 5.56
N PHE A 130 -3.57 29.47 4.30
CA PHE A 130 -4.67 29.51 3.35
C PHE A 130 -5.25 28.11 3.18
N GLY A 131 -6.46 27.89 3.69
CA GLY A 131 -7.08 26.57 3.88
C GLY A 131 -7.20 25.72 2.60
N THR A 132 -7.54 26.35 1.47
CA THR A 132 -7.75 25.66 0.18
C THR A 132 -6.50 25.01 -0.37
N MET A 133 -5.36 25.69 -0.23
CA MET A 133 -4.08 25.25 -0.79
C MET A 133 -3.12 24.67 0.23
N ASN A 134 -3.44 24.83 1.52
CA ASN A 134 -2.63 24.36 2.62
C ASN A 134 -1.19 24.94 2.61
N THR A 135 -1.08 26.17 2.12
CA THR A 135 0.16 26.97 2.04
C THR A 135 0.06 28.20 2.94
N ARG A 136 1.17 28.90 3.17
CA ARG A 136 1.19 30.11 4.00
C ARG A 136 0.60 31.29 3.24
N ALA A 137 -0.23 32.09 3.89
CA ALA A 137 -0.85 33.29 3.32
C ALA A 137 0.20 34.28 2.77
N LEU A 138 1.35 34.41 3.44
CA LEU A 138 2.48 35.26 3.02
C LEU A 138 3.14 34.86 1.70
N GLU A 139 2.94 33.62 1.23
CA GLU A 139 3.37 33.26 -0.12
C GLU A 139 2.59 34.06 -1.18
N PHE A 140 1.33 34.36 -0.90
CA PHE A 140 0.46 35.14 -1.80
C PHE A 140 0.65 36.65 -1.63
N ILE A 141 0.62 37.14 -0.39
CA ILE A 141 0.59 38.59 -0.11
C ILE A 141 1.97 39.20 0.16
N GLY A 142 3.02 38.37 0.19
CA GLY A 142 4.39 38.79 0.52
C GLY A 142 5.47 38.12 -0.30
N ALA A 143 5.12 37.40 -1.38
CA ALA A 143 6.08 36.68 -2.23
C ALA A 143 7.04 35.77 -1.44
N GLY A 144 6.56 35.15 -0.36
CA GLY A 144 7.37 34.25 0.47
C GLY A 144 8.41 34.93 1.36
N ALA A 145 8.20 36.21 1.69
CA ALA A 145 9.09 37.00 2.56
C ALA A 145 9.45 36.30 3.88
N LYS A 146 10.75 36.27 4.21
CA LYS A 146 11.29 35.64 5.43
C LYS A 146 11.40 36.59 6.61
N ASN A 147 11.19 37.87 6.38
CA ASN A 147 11.20 38.92 7.39
C ASN A 147 10.29 40.08 6.97
N PHE A 148 9.98 40.97 7.91
CA PHE A 148 9.09 42.11 7.64
C PHE A 148 9.66 43.09 6.61
N LYS A 149 10.99 43.22 6.49
CA LYS A 149 11.64 44.16 5.55
C LYS A 149 11.44 43.72 4.11
N GLU A 150 11.62 42.43 3.82
CA GLU A 150 11.32 41.83 2.53
C GLU A 150 9.83 41.98 2.20
N TRP A 151 8.95 41.74 3.18
CA TRP A 151 7.52 41.89 2.97
C TRP A 151 7.14 43.33 2.65
N PHE A 152 7.68 44.30 3.39
CA PHE A 152 7.46 45.72 3.17
C PHE A 152 8.03 46.20 1.82
N ALA A 153 9.20 45.68 1.43
CA ALA A 153 9.76 45.94 0.10
C ALA A 153 8.84 45.41 -1.02
N PHE A 154 8.22 44.25 -0.82
CA PHE A 154 7.27 43.67 -1.78
C PHE A 154 5.99 44.52 -1.91
N ILE A 155 5.29 44.80 -0.80
CA ILE A 155 4.03 45.58 -0.83
C ILE A 155 4.27 47.03 -1.25
N GLY A 156 5.46 47.57 -0.99
CA GLY A 156 5.83 48.95 -1.35
C GLY A 156 6.33 49.12 -2.78
N ARG A 157 6.60 48.03 -3.49
CA ARG A 157 7.04 48.08 -4.89
C ARG A 157 5.91 48.62 -5.78
N GLN A 158 6.25 49.56 -6.66
CA GLN A 158 5.32 50.01 -7.69
C GLN A 158 5.00 48.86 -8.65
N ALA A 159 3.73 48.51 -8.76
CA ALA A 159 3.27 47.43 -9.61
C ALA A 159 3.30 47.82 -11.10
N GLY A 160 3.62 46.84 -11.94
CA GLY A 160 3.53 46.94 -13.40
C GLY A 160 2.09 47.16 -13.90
N LEU A 161 1.93 47.41 -15.20
CA LEU A 161 0.60 47.55 -15.81
C LEU A 161 -0.19 46.24 -15.68
N ASN A 162 -1.44 46.32 -15.23
CA ASN A 162 -2.35 45.19 -15.01
C ASN A 162 -1.89 44.13 -13.98
N VAL A 163 -0.87 44.44 -13.17
CA VAL A 163 -0.42 43.56 -12.07
C VAL A 163 -1.01 44.07 -10.74
N PRO A 164 -1.55 43.23 -9.85
CA PRO A 164 -1.99 43.67 -8.52
C PRO A 164 -0.82 44.26 -7.70
N GLY A 165 -1.11 45.23 -6.83
CA GLY A 165 -0.10 45.91 -6.00
C GLY A 165 -0.10 47.44 -6.12
N SER A 166 0.85 48.10 -5.45
CA SER A 166 0.84 49.55 -5.24
C SER A 166 0.90 50.35 -6.56
N PRO A 167 0.07 51.41 -6.73
CA PRO A 167 0.07 52.23 -7.94
C PRO A 167 1.30 53.13 -8.10
N TYR A 168 1.94 53.48 -6.97
CA TYR A 168 3.15 54.31 -6.85
C TYR A 168 4.14 53.67 -5.88
N ALA A 169 5.40 54.10 -5.88
CA ALA A 169 6.42 53.50 -5.01
C ALA A 169 6.26 53.94 -3.55
N ILE A 170 6.29 53.01 -2.61
CA ILE A 170 6.25 53.25 -1.16
C ILE A 170 7.54 52.69 -0.55
N THR A 171 8.38 53.58 -0.03
CA THR A 171 9.63 53.19 0.64
C THR A 171 9.42 53.22 2.15
N PHE A 172 9.42 52.04 2.77
CA PHE A 172 9.28 51.93 4.23
C PHE A 172 10.62 52.19 4.93
N ARG A 173 10.65 53.14 5.87
CA ARG A 173 11.88 53.55 6.58
C ARG A 173 11.71 53.43 8.10
N PRO A 174 12.63 52.76 8.80
CA PRO A 174 12.57 52.67 10.26
C PRO A 174 13.19 53.87 10.99
N ASN A 175 14.23 54.45 10.39
CA ASN A 175 14.98 55.54 10.99
C ASN A 175 14.63 56.87 10.35
N VAL A 176 14.48 57.88 11.20
CA VAL A 176 14.31 59.28 10.81
C VAL A 176 15.67 59.98 10.98
N THR A 177 16.08 60.80 10.01
CA THR A 177 17.22 61.70 10.17
C THR A 177 16.81 62.87 11.08
N GLU A 178 17.63 63.21 12.08
CA GLU A 178 17.29 64.23 13.11
C GLU A 178 16.85 65.58 12.51
N ASP A 179 17.31 65.93 11.31
CA ASP A 179 16.98 67.17 10.60
C ASP A 179 15.58 67.20 9.94
N SER A 180 14.88 66.07 9.82
CA SER A 180 13.66 65.96 9.00
C SER A 180 12.34 66.25 9.75
N GLY A 181 12.36 66.33 11.08
CA GLY A 181 11.18 66.60 11.91
C GLY A 181 10.07 65.54 11.84
N MET A 182 10.32 64.41 11.18
CA MET A 182 9.40 63.29 11.05
C MET A 182 9.38 62.45 12.33
N VAL A 183 8.26 61.78 12.60
CA VAL A 183 8.12 60.84 13.72
C VAL A 183 7.56 59.54 13.15
N PRO A 184 8.23 58.38 13.32
CA PRO A 184 7.73 57.12 12.81
C PRO A 184 6.34 56.79 13.37
N MET A 185 5.53 56.13 12.56
CA MET A 185 4.25 55.59 13.00
C MET A 185 4.47 54.59 14.14
N ASN A 186 3.87 54.89 15.30
CA ASN A 186 3.95 54.08 16.51
C ASN A 186 2.53 53.73 16.98
N VAL A 187 1.89 52.82 16.24
CA VAL A 187 0.57 52.26 16.57
C VAL A 187 0.79 50.89 17.20
N SER A 188 -0.05 50.51 18.18
CA SER A 188 0.02 49.20 18.80
C SER A 188 -0.33 48.09 17.81
N THR A 189 0.45 47.01 17.83
CA THR A 189 0.14 45.76 17.13
C THR A 189 -0.59 44.80 18.06
N TYR A 190 -1.47 43.98 17.49
CA TYR A 190 -2.11 42.86 18.19
C TYR A 190 -1.26 41.61 18.02
N SER A 191 -1.00 40.91 19.13
CA SER A 191 -0.36 39.60 19.09
C SER A 191 -1.40 38.52 18.75
N CYS A 192 -0.99 37.45 18.11
CA CYS A 192 -1.85 36.29 17.90
C CYS A 192 -2.30 35.60 19.20
N SER A 193 -1.62 35.88 20.31
CA SER A 193 -1.97 35.41 21.66
C SER A 193 -3.05 36.26 22.35
N ASP A 194 -3.46 37.39 21.76
CA ASP A 194 -4.48 38.26 22.35
C ASP A 194 -5.86 37.60 22.33
N ILE A 195 -6.58 37.67 23.46
CA ILE A 195 -7.85 36.94 23.63
C ILE A 195 -8.97 37.52 22.75
N SER A 196 -8.96 38.82 22.45
CA SER A 196 -10.01 39.49 21.66
C SER A 196 -9.90 39.30 20.15
N LEU A 197 -8.69 39.03 19.64
CA LEU A 197 -8.39 38.84 18.21
C LEU A 197 -7.55 37.56 18.00
N GLY A 198 -7.76 36.57 18.87
CA GLY A 198 -6.92 35.39 18.97
C GLY A 198 -6.98 34.52 17.72
N CYS A 199 -5.81 34.06 17.29
CA CYS A 199 -5.70 33.19 16.13
C CYS A 199 -5.75 31.71 16.53
N SER A 200 -6.15 30.88 15.57
CA SER A 200 -6.19 29.43 15.73
C SER A 200 -4.77 28.85 15.90
N CYS A 201 -4.68 27.59 16.35
CA CYS A 201 -3.39 26.90 16.38
C CYS A 201 -2.85 26.52 15.02
N GLY A 202 -3.73 26.37 14.04
CA GLY A 202 -3.34 26.16 12.64
C GLY A 202 -2.56 27.35 12.10
N ASP A 203 -3.01 28.57 12.41
CA ASP A 203 -2.54 29.84 11.83
C ASP A 203 -1.52 30.57 12.72
N CYS A 204 -1.50 30.30 14.02
CA CYS A 204 -0.45 30.80 14.92
C CYS A 204 -0.11 29.79 16.03
N PRO A 205 1.02 29.07 15.91
CA PRO A 205 1.49 28.15 16.94
C PRO A 205 1.77 28.81 18.29
N SER A 206 2.07 30.11 18.29
CA SER A 206 2.35 30.92 19.49
C SER A 206 1.09 31.37 20.23
N SER A 207 -0.11 31.04 19.73
CA SER A 207 -1.37 31.34 20.40
C SER A 207 -1.48 30.59 21.74
N THR A 208 -2.03 31.26 22.76
CA THR A 208 -2.22 30.73 24.13
C THR A 208 -3.09 29.47 24.16
N VAL A 209 -3.94 29.33 23.16
CA VAL A 209 -4.82 28.19 22.92
C VAL A 209 -4.02 26.91 22.56
N CYS A 210 -2.77 27.05 22.12
CA CYS A 210 -1.91 25.97 21.62
C CYS A 210 -0.91 25.47 22.64
N SER A 211 -0.48 26.35 23.55
CA SER A 211 0.59 26.05 24.52
C SER A 211 0.23 24.96 25.54
N ASN A 212 -1.05 24.58 25.64
CA ASN A 212 -1.53 23.62 26.66
C ASN A 212 -1.59 22.15 26.21
N SER A 213 -1.27 21.82 24.96
CA SER A 213 -1.25 20.43 24.50
C SER A 213 0.03 20.15 23.71
N ALA A 214 1.10 19.77 24.42
CA ALA A 214 2.27 19.19 23.78
C ALA A 214 1.82 18.04 22.86
N PRO A 215 2.43 17.87 21.67
CA PRO A 215 2.16 16.69 20.85
C PRO A 215 2.37 15.45 21.75
N PRO A 216 1.46 14.47 21.72
CA PRO A 216 1.61 13.28 22.54
C PRO A 216 3.02 12.73 22.26
N PRO A 217 3.84 12.50 23.31
CA PRO A 217 5.15 11.90 23.10
C PRO A 217 4.92 10.63 22.28
N SER A 218 5.77 10.39 21.28
CA SER A 218 5.67 9.21 20.43
C SER A 218 5.59 7.99 21.33
N THR A 219 4.38 7.50 21.56
CA THR A 219 4.14 6.17 22.06
C THR A 219 4.53 5.29 20.89
N LYS A 220 5.84 5.06 20.74
CA LYS A 220 6.31 3.73 20.38
C LYS A 220 5.59 2.85 21.37
N GLU A 221 4.43 2.29 20.98
CA GLU A 221 3.66 1.39 21.81
C GLU A 221 4.69 0.47 22.44
N GLY A 222 4.85 0.62 23.75
CA GLY A 222 5.90 -0.03 24.48
C GLY A 222 5.61 -1.51 24.37
N SER A 223 6.17 -2.17 23.36
CA SER A 223 6.22 -3.62 23.34
C SER A 223 6.93 -3.97 24.64
N CYS A 224 6.16 -4.50 25.60
CA CYS A 224 6.65 -4.93 26.90
C CYS A 224 8.01 -5.59 26.66
N SER A 225 9.09 -4.99 27.17
CA SER A 225 10.46 -5.46 26.92
C SER A 225 11.12 -5.70 28.26
N VAL A 226 11.42 -6.96 28.56
CA VAL A 226 12.13 -7.34 29.77
C VAL A 226 13.62 -7.32 29.47
N ARG A 227 14.38 -6.63 30.31
CA ARG A 227 15.84 -6.63 30.24
C ARG A 227 16.38 -7.73 31.15
N ILE A 228 16.96 -8.78 30.57
CA ILE A 228 17.66 -9.83 31.31
C ILE A 228 19.16 -9.64 31.03
N GLY A 229 19.86 -8.99 31.96
CA GLY A 229 21.28 -8.64 31.80
C GLY A 229 21.52 -7.67 30.63
N SER A 230 22.33 -8.10 29.66
CA SER A 230 22.68 -7.34 28.44
C SER A 230 21.57 -7.38 27.36
N LEU A 231 20.71 -8.40 27.38
CA LEU A 231 19.73 -8.65 26.33
C LEU A 231 18.39 -7.99 26.64
N LYS A 232 17.84 -7.29 25.64
CA LYS A 232 16.50 -6.69 25.67
C LYS A 232 15.56 -7.59 24.86
N ALA A 233 14.68 -8.34 25.53
CA ALA A 233 13.75 -9.28 24.90
C ALA A 233 12.31 -8.76 25.01
N LYS A 234 11.47 -8.96 23.97
CA LYS A 234 10.04 -8.63 24.06
C LYS A 234 9.32 -9.65 24.94
N CYS A 235 8.24 -9.27 25.62
CA CYS A 235 7.51 -10.11 26.57
C CYS A 235 6.81 -11.31 25.90
N ILE A 236 6.39 -11.16 24.64
CA ILE A 236 5.87 -12.28 23.84
C ILE A 236 6.98 -13.32 23.63
N ASP A 237 8.18 -12.87 23.25
CA ASP A 237 9.34 -13.73 23.03
C ASP A 237 9.75 -14.44 24.33
N LEU A 238 9.74 -13.72 25.46
CA LEU A 238 9.99 -14.30 26.77
C LEU A 238 8.92 -15.35 27.13
N SER A 239 7.64 -15.06 26.87
CA SER A 239 6.54 -15.99 27.15
C SER A 239 6.62 -17.27 26.31
N LEU A 240 6.98 -17.15 25.03
CA LEU A 240 7.22 -18.29 24.14
C LEU A 240 8.43 -19.09 24.59
N THR A 241 9.53 -18.43 24.95
CA THR A 241 10.73 -19.11 25.44
C THR A 241 10.45 -19.88 26.73
N VAL A 242 9.70 -19.28 27.67
CA VAL A 242 9.27 -19.95 28.91
C VAL A 242 8.33 -21.12 28.61
N LEU A 243 7.35 -20.95 27.70
CA LEU A 243 6.46 -22.03 27.27
C LEU A 243 7.26 -23.21 26.68
N TYR A 244 8.25 -22.94 25.84
CA TYR A 244 9.11 -23.97 25.27
C TYR A 244 9.99 -24.65 26.32
N ILE A 245 10.53 -23.91 27.30
CA ILE A 245 11.26 -24.50 28.43
C ILE A 245 10.34 -25.40 29.27
N ILE A 246 9.08 -25.01 29.48
CA ILE A 246 8.07 -25.82 30.17
C ILE A 246 7.74 -27.08 29.36
N LEU A 247 7.54 -26.97 28.05
CA LEU A 247 7.29 -28.13 27.19
C LEU A 247 8.49 -29.08 27.13
N PHE A 248 9.70 -28.54 27.05
CA PHE A 248 10.94 -29.32 27.03
C PHE A 248 11.17 -30.02 28.37
N SER A 249 11.04 -29.30 29.49
CA SER A 249 11.12 -29.90 30.83
C SER A 249 10.00 -30.90 31.11
N GLY A 250 8.80 -30.65 30.59
CA GLY A 250 7.67 -31.59 30.63
C GLY A 250 7.96 -32.87 29.84
N PHE A 251 8.54 -32.77 28.64
CA PHE A 251 8.93 -33.92 27.82
C PHE A 251 10.04 -34.76 28.47
N PHE A 252 11.10 -34.11 28.97
CA PHE A 252 12.18 -34.79 29.69
C PHE A 252 11.73 -35.35 31.05
N GLY A 253 10.86 -34.61 31.75
CA GLY A 253 10.23 -35.05 32.99
C GLY A 253 9.33 -36.27 32.79
N TRP A 254 8.49 -36.26 31.75
CA TRP A 254 7.69 -37.40 31.32
C TRP A 254 8.57 -38.59 30.94
N GLY A 255 9.63 -38.37 30.15
CA GLY A 255 10.59 -39.40 29.77
C GLY A 255 11.34 -40.01 30.96
N TYR A 256 11.73 -39.20 31.93
CA TYR A 256 12.35 -39.66 33.18
C TYR A 256 11.36 -40.45 34.04
N PHE A 257 10.13 -39.95 34.19
CA PHE A 257 9.08 -40.60 34.98
C PHE A 257 8.64 -41.93 34.36
N HIS A 258 8.53 -42.00 33.03
CA HIS A 258 8.23 -43.23 32.30
C HIS A 258 9.34 -44.27 32.44
N ARG A 259 10.62 -43.88 32.32
CA ARG A 259 11.77 -44.76 32.62
C ARG A 259 11.77 -45.26 34.07
N ARG A 260 11.37 -44.41 35.03
CA ARG A 260 11.26 -44.79 36.45
C ARG A 260 10.09 -45.75 36.68
N ARG A 261 8.97 -45.56 35.97
CA ARG A 261 7.80 -46.45 36.01
C ARG A 261 8.11 -47.80 35.40
N GLU A 262 8.76 -47.86 34.24
CA GLU A 262 9.23 -49.13 33.64
C GLU A 262 10.21 -49.87 34.54
N ARG A 263 11.17 -49.17 35.18
CA ARG A 263 12.06 -49.78 36.18
C ARG A 263 11.32 -50.32 37.40
N LYS A 264 10.28 -49.61 37.89
CA LYS A 264 9.43 -50.10 38.99
C LYS A 264 8.56 -51.29 38.58
N THR A 265 7.99 -51.31 37.37
CA THR A 265 7.20 -52.45 36.86
C THR A 265 8.10 -53.66 36.56
N ALA A 266 9.33 -53.45 36.11
CA ALA A 266 10.34 -54.50 35.93
C ALA A 266 10.83 -55.08 37.28
N MET A 267 11.06 -54.24 38.30
CA MET A 267 11.35 -54.72 39.67
C MET A 267 10.16 -55.46 40.29
N SER A 268 8.92 -55.02 40.05
CA SER A 268 7.72 -55.69 40.55
C SER A 268 7.47 -57.05 39.91
N LYS A 269 7.84 -57.26 38.64
CA LYS A 269 7.80 -58.58 37.97
C LYS A 269 9.00 -59.47 38.32
N ALA A 270 10.14 -58.91 38.67
CA ALA A 270 11.30 -59.67 39.17
C ALA A 270 11.09 -60.16 40.62
N SER A 271 10.28 -59.47 41.42
CA SER A 271 9.99 -59.84 42.82
C SER A 271 8.90 -60.90 42.99
N SER A 272 8.17 -61.30 41.93
CA SER A 272 7.11 -62.32 42.01
C SER A 272 7.52 -63.71 41.52
N ASN A 273 8.78 -63.92 41.13
CA ASN A 273 9.26 -65.19 40.55
C ASN A 273 10.48 -65.79 41.30
N VAL A 274 10.70 -65.46 42.56
CA VAL A 274 11.80 -66.06 43.35
C VAL A 274 11.29 -66.46 44.73
N THR A 275 10.66 -67.64 44.80
CA THR A 275 10.74 -68.61 45.91
C THR A 275 9.96 -69.87 45.48
N ASP A 276 10.65 -70.81 44.86
CA ASP A 276 10.62 -72.27 45.10
C ASP A 276 11.18 -72.97 43.87
N ASP A 277 12.44 -73.42 43.95
CA ASP A 277 12.68 -74.84 44.20
C ASP A 277 14.16 -75.16 44.02
N GLN A 278 14.72 -75.70 45.09
CA GLN A 278 16.03 -76.29 45.17
C GLN A 278 15.81 -77.80 45.10
N TYR A 279 16.47 -78.51 44.17
CA TYR A 279 17.12 -79.84 44.33
C TYR A 279 17.17 -80.69 43.04
N GLN A 280 18.34 -81.32 42.86
CA GLN A 280 18.63 -82.60 42.19
C GLN A 280 18.67 -82.74 40.66
N ASN A 281 19.88 -82.52 40.14
CA ASN A 281 20.77 -83.51 39.48
C ASN A 281 20.23 -84.86 38.91
N ILE A 282 20.72 -85.11 37.69
CA ILE A 282 21.22 -86.38 37.10
C ILE A 282 20.19 -87.35 36.49
N GLY A 283 20.32 -87.57 35.17
CA GLY A 283 19.74 -88.76 34.53
C GLY A 283 19.71 -88.80 33.00
N ARG A 284 20.82 -89.20 32.38
CA ARG A 284 20.91 -90.33 31.41
C ARG A 284 20.29 -90.23 29.99
N GLN A 285 21.19 -90.46 29.02
CA GLN A 285 21.10 -91.23 27.75
C GLN A 285 20.06 -90.90 26.65
N LYS A 286 20.62 -90.49 25.50
CA LYS A 286 20.72 -91.22 24.20
C LYS A 286 19.46 -91.87 23.56
N ASN A 287 19.36 -91.58 22.26
CA ASN A 287 18.87 -92.36 21.11
C ASN A 287 17.54 -91.95 20.44
N GLU A 288 17.70 -91.48 19.19
CA GLU A 288 17.11 -91.97 17.93
C GLU A 288 15.64 -92.41 17.89
N ASN A 289 14.82 -91.74 17.07
CA ASN A 289 14.27 -92.27 15.80
C ASN A 289 13.22 -91.32 15.16
N LEU A 290 13.33 -91.11 13.84
CA LEU A 290 12.27 -90.64 12.90
C LEU A 290 11.08 -91.64 12.86
N PRO A 291 9.90 -91.40 12.22
CA PRO A 291 9.54 -90.36 11.23
C PRO A 291 8.13 -89.68 11.41
N MET A 292 7.88 -88.61 10.64
CA MET A 292 6.67 -88.22 9.84
C MET A 292 5.27 -88.61 10.40
N GLU A 293 4.29 -87.72 10.60
CA GLU A 293 3.60 -86.88 9.60
C GLU A 293 2.59 -85.93 10.30
N MET A 294 2.05 -84.95 9.55
CA MET A 294 0.96 -83.99 9.87
C MET A 294 1.33 -82.74 10.70
N LEU A 295 1.81 -81.73 9.98
CA LEU A 295 1.88 -80.34 10.41
C LEU A 295 0.51 -79.67 10.19
N GLU A 296 -0.39 -79.82 11.16
CA GLU A 296 -1.56 -78.97 11.33
C GLU A 296 -1.31 -78.09 12.57
N ASP A 297 -1.53 -76.79 12.40
CA ASP A 297 -1.42 -75.71 13.40
C ASP A 297 -0.07 -75.46 14.09
N ALA A 298 0.66 -74.45 13.59
CA ALA A 298 1.70 -73.76 14.35
C ALA A 298 1.15 -72.46 14.99
N PRO A 299 1.58 -72.13 16.22
CA PRO A 299 0.76 -71.43 17.20
C PRO A 299 0.95 -69.90 17.16
N HIS A 300 -0.13 -69.20 17.47
CA HIS A 300 -0.16 -67.79 17.82
C HIS A 300 0.90 -67.43 18.89
N ILE A 301 1.98 -66.75 18.48
CA ILE A 301 2.84 -66.02 19.42
C ILE A 301 2.10 -64.76 19.85
N ARG A 302 1.41 -64.89 20.98
CA ARG A 302 0.68 -63.84 21.68
C ARG A 302 1.64 -63.06 22.57
N ASN A 303 2.45 -62.17 21.99
CA ASN A 303 3.04 -61.08 22.77
C ASN A 303 2.02 -59.93 22.81
N GLY A 304 1.27 -59.89 23.91
CA GLY A 304 0.26 -58.87 24.18
C GLY A 304 0.88 -57.49 24.37
N VAL A 305 1.07 -56.77 23.27
CA VAL A 305 0.93 -55.31 23.28
C VAL A 305 -0.57 -55.06 23.20
N GLN A 306 -1.13 -54.47 24.25
CA GLN A 306 -2.54 -54.07 24.28
C GLN A 306 -2.72 -52.98 23.21
N LEU A 307 -3.11 -53.37 21.98
CA LEU A 307 -3.42 -52.39 20.94
C LEU A 307 -4.51 -51.46 21.47
N SER A 308 -4.30 -50.16 21.30
CA SER A 308 -5.32 -49.13 21.55
C SER A 308 -6.65 -49.57 20.92
N PHE A 309 -7.77 -49.32 21.60
CA PHE A 309 -9.11 -49.62 21.08
C PHE A 309 -9.32 -49.12 19.65
N VAL A 310 -8.79 -47.92 19.35
CA VAL A 310 -8.84 -47.29 18.02
C VAL A 310 -8.00 -48.06 17.00
N GLN A 311 -6.78 -48.48 17.36
CA GLN A 311 -5.91 -49.26 16.48
C GLN A 311 -6.51 -50.64 16.18
N GLY A 312 -7.09 -51.29 17.20
CA GLY A 312 -7.80 -52.56 17.02
C GLY A 312 -9.01 -52.45 16.08
N TYR A 313 -9.78 -51.36 16.19
CA TYR A 313 -10.90 -51.09 15.27
C TYR A 313 -10.43 -50.80 13.84
N LEU A 314 -9.46 -49.91 13.65
CA LEU A 314 -8.91 -49.60 12.33
C LEU A 314 -8.30 -50.84 11.67
N SER A 315 -7.53 -51.65 12.39
CA SER A 315 -6.96 -52.88 11.83
C SER A 315 -8.05 -53.88 11.41
N LYS A 316 -9.16 -54.01 12.15
CA LYS A 316 -10.30 -54.83 11.73
C LYS A 316 -10.98 -54.26 10.48
N PHE A 317 -11.17 -52.94 10.42
CA PHE A 317 -11.72 -52.26 9.26
C PHE A 317 -10.85 -52.49 8.02
N TYR A 318 -9.54 -52.20 8.09
CA TYR A 318 -8.61 -52.38 6.98
C TYR A 318 -8.47 -53.83 6.52
N ARG A 319 -8.60 -54.81 7.43
CA ARG A 319 -8.61 -56.23 7.07
C ARG A 319 -9.85 -56.58 6.23
N LYS A 320 -11.04 -56.18 6.67
CA LYS A 320 -12.29 -56.44 5.95
C LYS A 320 -12.38 -55.65 4.65
N TYR A 321 -11.90 -54.41 4.67
CA TYR A 321 -11.89 -53.53 3.51
C TYR A 321 -10.86 -53.98 2.46
N GLY A 322 -9.63 -54.32 2.86
CA GLY A 322 -8.60 -54.79 1.93
C GLY A 322 -8.96 -56.10 1.22
N THR A 323 -9.59 -57.05 1.92
CA THR A 323 -10.13 -58.26 1.28
C THR A 323 -11.29 -57.95 0.32
N TRP A 324 -12.13 -56.96 0.63
CA TRP A 324 -13.21 -56.54 -0.25
C TRP A 324 -12.70 -55.85 -1.53
N VAL A 325 -11.74 -54.92 -1.41
CA VAL A 325 -11.12 -54.22 -2.55
C VAL A 325 -10.38 -55.21 -3.46
N ALA A 326 -9.65 -56.16 -2.89
CA ALA A 326 -8.93 -57.16 -3.67
C ALA A 326 -9.86 -58.11 -4.44
N ARG A 327 -11.05 -58.41 -3.91
CA ARG A 327 -12.06 -59.24 -4.61
C ARG A 327 -12.84 -58.49 -5.69
N ASN A 328 -13.06 -57.18 -5.51
CA ASN A 328 -13.87 -56.37 -6.43
C ASN A 328 -13.12 -55.11 -6.96
N PRO A 329 -11.91 -55.24 -7.54
CA PRO A 329 -11.08 -54.09 -7.89
C PRO A 329 -11.69 -53.22 -9.00
N ILE A 330 -12.39 -53.83 -9.97
CA ILE A 330 -13.07 -53.11 -11.07
C ILE A 330 -14.14 -52.15 -10.51
N PHE A 331 -14.99 -52.66 -9.61
CA PHE A 331 -16.08 -51.89 -9.03
C PHE A 331 -15.55 -50.71 -8.19
N VAL A 332 -14.53 -50.95 -7.37
CA VAL A 332 -13.90 -49.90 -6.53
C VAL A 332 -13.25 -48.83 -7.40
N LEU A 333 -12.51 -49.21 -8.44
CA LEU A 333 -11.86 -48.27 -9.34
C LEU A 333 -12.88 -47.40 -10.09
N PHE A 334 -13.95 -48.01 -10.62
CA PHE A 334 -14.98 -47.28 -11.35
C PHE A 334 -15.75 -46.31 -10.45
N THR A 335 -16.17 -46.76 -9.26
CA THR A 335 -16.94 -45.92 -8.32
C THR A 335 -16.12 -44.74 -7.78
N SER A 336 -14.85 -44.96 -7.45
CA SER A 336 -13.95 -43.90 -6.96
C SER A 336 -13.63 -42.86 -8.04
N LEU A 337 -13.34 -43.30 -9.28
CA LEU A 337 -13.12 -42.38 -10.41
C LEU A 337 -14.39 -41.60 -10.78
N ALA A 338 -15.55 -42.27 -10.82
CA ALA A 338 -16.82 -41.61 -11.13
C ALA A 338 -17.17 -40.51 -10.11
N ALA A 339 -16.93 -40.76 -8.82
CA ALA A 339 -17.17 -39.77 -7.77
C ALA A 339 -16.33 -38.49 -7.97
N VAL A 340 -15.04 -38.64 -8.30
CA VAL A 340 -14.14 -37.47 -8.50
C VAL A 340 -14.40 -36.78 -9.83
N LEU A 341 -14.68 -37.52 -10.91
CA LEU A 341 -15.07 -36.93 -12.20
C LEU A 341 -16.35 -36.10 -12.08
N LEU A 342 -17.31 -36.51 -11.24
CA LEU A 342 -18.51 -35.72 -10.95
C LEU A 342 -18.16 -34.39 -10.26
N LEU A 343 -17.21 -34.38 -9.33
CA LEU A 343 -16.72 -33.15 -8.72
C LEU A 343 -16.00 -32.25 -9.75
N CYS A 344 -15.24 -32.84 -10.68
CA CYS A 344 -14.57 -32.12 -11.76
C CYS A 344 -15.55 -31.42 -12.73
N LEU A 345 -16.80 -31.85 -12.86
CA LEU A 345 -17.81 -31.11 -13.66
C LEU A 345 -18.01 -29.67 -13.16
N GLY A 346 -17.68 -29.42 -11.90
CA GLY A 346 -17.70 -28.08 -11.31
C GLY A 346 -16.75 -27.06 -11.96
N LEU A 347 -15.74 -27.53 -12.69
CA LEU A 347 -14.81 -26.68 -13.44
C LEU A 347 -15.49 -25.85 -14.53
N ILE A 348 -16.72 -26.18 -14.94
CA ILE A 348 -17.51 -25.37 -15.88
C ILE A 348 -17.78 -23.96 -15.33
N ARG A 349 -17.85 -23.78 -13.99
CA ARG A 349 -18.02 -22.47 -13.33
C ARG A 349 -16.70 -21.87 -12.81
N PHE A 350 -15.57 -22.34 -13.31
CA PHE A 350 -14.26 -21.86 -12.89
C PHE A 350 -14.09 -20.36 -13.17
N LYS A 351 -13.73 -19.61 -12.12
CA LYS A 351 -13.40 -18.17 -12.19
C LYS A 351 -12.16 -17.91 -11.34
N VAL A 352 -11.25 -17.11 -11.85
CA VAL A 352 -10.01 -16.70 -11.16
C VAL A 352 -10.15 -15.26 -10.67
N GLU A 353 -9.72 -14.99 -9.44
CA GLU A 353 -9.55 -13.61 -8.93
C GLU A 353 -8.09 -13.19 -9.09
N THR A 354 -7.86 -12.13 -9.87
CA THR A 354 -6.53 -11.56 -10.15
C THR A 354 -6.25 -10.30 -9.35
N ARG A 355 -7.29 -9.65 -8.82
CA ARG A 355 -7.17 -8.37 -8.13
C ARG A 355 -6.48 -8.50 -6.76
N PRO A 356 -5.36 -7.79 -6.53
CA PRO A 356 -4.57 -7.95 -5.32
C PRO A 356 -5.35 -7.52 -4.07
N GLU A 357 -6.11 -6.44 -4.09
CA GLU A 357 -6.81 -5.91 -2.92
C GLU A 357 -7.82 -6.92 -2.35
N LYS A 358 -8.47 -7.72 -3.20
CA LYS A 358 -9.41 -8.77 -2.76
C LYS A 358 -8.73 -10.05 -2.28
N LEU A 359 -7.47 -10.27 -2.66
CA LEU A 359 -6.69 -11.43 -2.23
C LEU A 359 -6.08 -11.22 -0.84
N TRP A 360 -5.64 -10.00 -0.55
CA TRP A 360 -4.90 -9.67 0.66
C TRP A 360 -5.75 -9.01 1.75
N VAL A 361 -6.85 -8.31 1.39
CA VAL A 361 -7.72 -7.64 2.37
C VAL A 361 -8.99 -8.46 2.61
N GLY A 362 -9.22 -8.85 3.87
CA GLY A 362 -10.43 -9.56 4.26
C GLY A 362 -11.70 -8.71 4.05
N PRO A 363 -12.80 -9.27 3.50
CA PRO A 363 -14.01 -8.50 3.16
C PRO A 363 -14.74 -7.93 4.39
N GLY A 364 -14.53 -8.50 5.57
CA GLY A 364 -15.05 -7.98 6.86
C GLY A 364 -14.05 -7.12 7.63
N SER A 365 -12.90 -6.77 7.03
CA SER A 365 -11.90 -5.94 7.70
C SER A 365 -12.35 -4.48 7.78
N ARG A 366 -11.83 -3.76 8.77
CA ARG A 366 -12.06 -2.32 8.92
C ARG A 366 -11.65 -1.54 7.67
N ALA A 367 -10.50 -1.85 7.09
CA ALA A 367 -10.00 -1.21 5.87
C ALA A 367 -10.94 -1.42 4.67
N ALA A 368 -11.48 -2.63 4.49
CA ALA A 368 -12.47 -2.90 3.44
C ALA A 368 -13.76 -2.09 3.64
N ALA A 369 -14.25 -1.99 4.88
CA ALA A 369 -15.44 -1.20 5.21
C ALA A 369 -15.22 0.31 5.04
N GLU A 370 -14.04 0.82 5.40
CA GLU A 370 -13.65 2.22 5.20
C GLU A 370 -13.52 2.56 3.72
N LYS A 371 -12.87 1.69 2.92
CA LYS A 371 -12.80 1.83 1.47
C LYS A 371 -14.18 1.81 0.83
N GLN A 372 -15.03 0.84 1.19
CA GLN A 372 -16.39 0.76 0.66
C GLN A 372 -17.23 2.00 1.00
N PHE A 373 -17.04 2.56 2.19
CA PHE A 373 -17.70 3.81 2.57
C PHE A 373 -17.20 4.99 1.73
N PHE A 374 -15.88 5.13 1.57
CA PHE A 374 -15.24 6.18 0.75
C PHE A 374 -15.74 6.12 -0.69
N ASP A 375 -15.61 4.94 -1.30
CA ASP A 375 -15.98 4.69 -2.68
C ASP A 375 -17.47 5.00 -2.94
N ASN A 376 -18.38 4.61 -2.04
CA ASN A 376 -19.83 4.81 -2.22
C ASN A 376 -20.32 6.26 -2.02
N HIS A 377 -19.66 7.06 -1.17
CA HIS A 377 -20.14 8.40 -0.81
C HIS A 377 -19.41 9.52 -1.56
N LEU A 378 -18.17 9.27 -1.96
CA LEU A 378 -17.36 10.24 -2.68
C LEU A 378 -17.26 9.80 -4.14
N ALA A 379 -16.13 9.18 -4.49
CA ALA A 379 -15.87 8.52 -5.74
C ALA A 379 -14.75 7.51 -5.48
N PRO A 380 -14.61 6.44 -6.29
CA PRO A 380 -13.44 5.60 -6.22
C PRO A 380 -12.18 6.45 -6.45
N PHE A 381 -11.13 6.15 -5.70
CA PHE A 381 -9.84 6.80 -5.89
C PHE A 381 -9.36 6.63 -7.35
N TYR A 382 -8.90 7.71 -7.95
CA TYR A 382 -8.47 7.75 -9.36
C TYR A 382 -7.26 6.84 -9.61
N ARG A 383 -7.08 6.42 -10.85
CA ARG A 383 -5.94 5.64 -11.32
C ARG A 383 -4.78 6.59 -11.62
N ILE A 384 -3.56 6.14 -11.35
CA ILE A 384 -2.35 6.97 -11.45
C ILE A 384 -1.41 6.35 -12.48
N GLU A 385 -1.14 7.10 -13.55
CA GLU A 385 -0.07 6.80 -14.49
C GLU A 385 1.05 7.82 -14.29
N GLN A 386 2.26 7.34 -14.02
CA GLN A 386 3.37 8.21 -13.63
C GLN A 386 4.61 7.96 -14.49
N LEU A 387 5.26 9.06 -14.89
CA LEU A 387 6.58 9.09 -15.53
C LEU A 387 7.54 9.86 -14.63
N ILE A 388 8.71 9.28 -14.39
CA ILE A 388 9.81 9.90 -13.65
C ILE A 388 11.01 9.99 -14.59
N LEU A 389 11.38 11.21 -14.95
CA LEU A 389 12.60 11.49 -15.69
C LEU A 389 13.63 12.05 -14.72
N ALA A 390 14.81 11.44 -14.62
CA ALA A 390 15.85 11.87 -13.68
C ALA A 390 17.22 12.01 -14.35
N THR A 391 18.02 12.95 -13.85
CA THR A 391 19.41 13.13 -14.26
C THR A 391 20.31 12.08 -13.64
N VAL A 392 21.24 11.55 -14.44
CA VAL A 392 22.25 10.60 -13.95
C VAL A 392 23.37 11.39 -13.27
N PRO A 393 23.81 11.01 -12.06
CA PRO A 393 24.97 11.63 -11.43
C PRO A 393 26.25 11.26 -12.18
N ASP A 394 27.14 12.23 -12.42
CA ASP A 394 28.41 12.04 -13.14
C ASP A 394 29.45 11.21 -12.33
N GLY A 395 29.20 10.95 -11.03
CA GLY A 395 30.00 10.07 -10.16
C GLY A 395 29.27 9.60 -8.89
N MET A 396 29.80 8.56 -8.21
CA MET A 396 29.16 7.93 -7.01
C MET A 396 28.94 8.86 -5.80
N HIS A 397 29.56 10.05 -5.78
CA HIS A 397 29.47 11.00 -4.65
C HIS A 397 29.15 12.45 -5.07
N GLU A 398 28.79 12.69 -6.33
CA GLU A 398 28.38 14.02 -6.80
C GLU A 398 26.86 14.16 -6.77
N LYS A 399 26.38 15.37 -6.42
CA LYS A 399 24.95 15.69 -6.50
C LYS A 399 24.51 15.65 -7.96
N SER A 400 23.39 14.98 -8.23
CA SER A 400 22.79 14.97 -9.56
C SER A 400 22.58 16.41 -10.07
N PRO A 401 22.88 16.69 -11.35
CA PRO A 401 22.69 18.02 -11.91
C PRO A 401 21.20 18.38 -11.95
N SER A 402 20.90 19.68 -11.92
CA SER A 402 19.53 20.16 -12.04
C SER A 402 18.94 19.74 -13.37
N ILE A 403 17.73 19.17 -13.33
CA ILE A 403 17.01 18.74 -14.54
C ILE A 403 16.39 19.92 -15.29
N LEU A 404 16.34 21.10 -14.67
CA LEU A 404 15.74 22.33 -15.19
C LEU A 404 16.62 22.99 -16.25
N THR A 405 16.68 22.39 -17.42
CA THR A 405 17.34 22.96 -18.60
C THR A 405 16.34 23.11 -19.74
N ASP A 406 16.62 24.05 -20.66
CA ASP A 406 15.77 24.30 -21.82
C ASP A 406 15.60 23.04 -22.69
N ASP A 407 16.69 22.31 -22.91
CA ASP A 407 16.68 21.05 -23.68
C ASP A 407 15.80 19.98 -23.02
N ASN A 408 15.85 19.84 -21.69
CA ASN A 408 15.07 18.84 -20.97
C ASN A 408 13.58 19.18 -20.92
N ILE A 409 13.21 20.46 -20.83
CA ILE A 409 11.81 20.90 -20.87
C ILE A 409 11.23 20.73 -22.28
N LYS A 410 12.01 21.05 -23.33
CA LYS A 410 11.62 20.78 -24.73
C LYS A 410 11.41 19.28 -24.99
N LEU A 411 12.31 18.43 -24.46
CA LEU A 411 12.14 16.98 -24.49
C LEU A 411 10.83 16.56 -23.80
N LEU A 412 10.48 17.18 -22.67
CA LEU A 412 9.24 16.88 -21.96
C LEU A 412 8.00 17.23 -22.79
N PHE A 413 8.00 18.34 -23.55
CA PHE A 413 6.95 18.66 -24.52
C PHE A 413 6.85 17.63 -25.66
N GLU A 414 7.99 17.14 -26.17
CA GLU A 414 7.99 16.09 -27.20
C GLU A 414 7.37 14.78 -26.68
N ILE A 415 7.70 14.39 -25.45
CA ILE A 415 7.12 13.23 -24.77
C ILE A 415 5.61 13.41 -24.59
N GLN A 416 5.17 14.58 -24.09
CA GLN A 416 3.77 14.90 -23.91
C GLN A 416 2.99 14.81 -25.23
N LYS A 417 3.55 15.34 -26.33
CA LYS A 417 2.95 15.26 -27.66
C LYS A 417 2.74 13.83 -28.14
N LYS A 418 3.68 12.92 -27.84
CA LYS A 418 3.52 11.48 -28.15
C LYS A 418 2.41 10.84 -27.32
N ILE A 419 2.30 11.20 -26.05
CA ILE A 419 1.27 10.68 -25.14
C ILE A 419 -0.14 11.15 -25.55
N ASP A 420 -0.29 12.42 -25.92
CA ASP A 420 -1.57 12.96 -26.42
C ASP A 420 -1.98 12.34 -27.77
N GLY A 421 -1.00 11.84 -28.53
CA GLY A 421 -1.17 11.09 -29.77
C GLY A 421 -1.64 9.64 -29.59
N ILE A 422 -1.64 9.10 -28.36
CA ILE A 422 -2.10 7.73 -28.10
C ILE A 422 -3.59 7.60 -28.45
N ARG A 423 -3.90 6.53 -29.20
CA ARG A 423 -5.27 6.12 -29.52
C ARG A 423 -5.40 4.62 -29.29
N ALA A 424 -6.09 4.23 -28.23
CA ALA A 424 -6.32 2.83 -27.89
C ALA A 424 -7.69 2.35 -28.40
N ASN A 425 -7.76 1.17 -29.01
CA ASN A 425 -9.02 0.59 -29.49
C ASN A 425 -9.63 -0.29 -28.38
N TYR A 426 -10.85 0.05 -27.95
CA TYR A 426 -11.65 -0.78 -27.06
C TYR A 426 -13.09 -0.86 -27.55
N SER A 427 -13.59 -2.07 -27.76
CA SER A 427 -14.96 -2.33 -28.23
C SER A 427 -15.37 -1.56 -29.49
N GLY A 428 -14.42 -1.31 -30.41
CA GLY A 428 -14.66 -0.58 -31.66
C GLY A 428 -14.63 0.96 -31.52
N SER A 429 -14.36 1.48 -30.33
CA SER A 429 -14.15 2.92 -30.07
C SER A 429 -12.68 3.24 -29.86
N MET A 430 -12.20 4.33 -30.47
CA MET A 430 -10.85 4.85 -30.28
C MET A 430 -10.84 5.79 -29.08
N ILE A 431 -10.06 5.46 -28.05
CA ILE A 431 -10.00 6.18 -26.78
C ILE A 431 -8.71 6.98 -26.72
N SER A 432 -8.86 8.24 -26.30
CA SER A 432 -7.77 9.17 -26.03
C SER A 432 -7.64 9.48 -24.55
N LEU A 433 -6.52 10.08 -24.14
CA LEU A 433 -6.32 10.53 -22.76
C LEU A 433 -7.42 11.51 -22.31
N THR A 434 -7.85 12.41 -23.20
CA THR A 434 -8.89 13.42 -22.92
C THR A 434 -10.27 12.83 -22.64
N ASP A 435 -10.50 11.56 -23.00
CA ASP A 435 -11.78 10.87 -22.75
C ASP A 435 -11.83 10.22 -21.36
N ILE A 436 -10.67 9.90 -20.78
CA ILE A 436 -10.57 9.11 -19.53
C ILE A 436 -9.97 9.88 -18.35
N CYS A 437 -9.23 10.96 -18.62
CA CYS A 437 -8.54 11.74 -17.59
C CYS A 437 -9.52 12.42 -16.61
N MET A 438 -9.02 12.70 -15.41
CA MET A 438 -9.75 13.48 -14.41
C MET A 438 -9.82 14.96 -14.80
N LYS A 439 -11.01 15.55 -14.74
CA LYS A 439 -11.28 16.95 -15.10
C LYS A 439 -11.97 17.67 -13.94
N PRO A 440 -11.22 18.34 -13.04
CA PRO A 440 -11.79 18.96 -11.85
C PRO A 440 -12.59 20.23 -12.18
N LEU A 441 -12.09 21.04 -13.13
CA LEU A 441 -12.69 22.29 -13.58
C LEU A 441 -12.56 22.40 -15.10
N GLY A 442 -13.67 22.63 -15.80
CA GLY A 442 -13.65 22.82 -17.26
C GLY A 442 -13.53 21.52 -18.06
N GLN A 443 -12.76 21.56 -19.16
CA GLN A 443 -12.65 20.45 -20.13
C GLN A 443 -11.24 19.84 -20.21
N ASP A 444 -10.25 20.48 -19.57
CA ASP A 444 -8.84 20.09 -19.61
C ASP A 444 -8.51 19.06 -18.52
N CYS A 445 -7.56 18.17 -18.82
CA CYS A 445 -7.11 17.14 -17.89
C CYS A 445 -6.27 17.71 -16.74
N ALA A 446 -6.44 17.16 -15.54
CA ALA A 446 -5.61 17.47 -14.36
C ALA A 446 -4.22 16.81 -14.41
N THR A 447 -3.53 16.88 -15.55
CA THR A 447 -2.15 16.39 -15.67
C THR A 447 -1.23 17.20 -14.77
N GLN A 448 -0.51 16.54 -13.87
CA GLN A 448 0.46 17.18 -12.99
C GLN A 448 1.85 17.10 -13.65
N SER A 449 2.31 18.22 -14.18
CA SER A 449 3.60 18.36 -14.88
C SER A 449 4.03 19.82 -14.88
N VAL A 450 5.35 20.08 -14.89
CA VAL A 450 5.91 21.44 -15.02
C VAL A 450 5.39 22.16 -16.27
N LEU A 451 5.01 21.41 -17.31
CA LEU A 451 4.42 21.95 -18.55
C LEU A 451 3.10 22.71 -18.32
N GLN A 452 2.40 22.47 -17.20
CA GLN A 452 1.16 23.17 -16.90
C GLN A 452 1.35 24.65 -16.60
N TYR A 453 2.53 25.10 -16.18
CA TYR A 453 2.83 26.54 -16.06
C TYR A 453 2.72 27.26 -17.41
N PHE A 454 2.76 26.52 -18.52
CA PHE A 454 2.57 27.01 -19.88
C PHE A 454 1.26 26.54 -20.50
N LYS A 455 0.34 26.02 -19.68
CA LYS A 455 -0.96 25.45 -20.10
C LYS A 455 -0.80 24.33 -21.13
N MET A 456 0.28 23.55 -21.01
CA MET A 456 0.61 22.45 -21.93
C MET A 456 0.86 22.88 -23.38
N ASP A 457 1.12 24.18 -23.63
CA ASP A 457 1.38 24.72 -24.97
C ASP A 457 2.86 25.14 -25.13
N PRO A 458 3.61 24.56 -26.09
CA PRO A 458 5.00 24.92 -26.32
C PRO A 458 5.17 26.37 -26.80
N THR A 459 4.17 26.98 -27.44
CA THR A 459 4.26 28.38 -27.89
C THR A 459 4.28 29.37 -26.73
N ASN A 460 3.58 29.04 -25.63
CA ASN A 460 3.61 29.83 -24.40
C ASN A 460 4.98 29.75 -23.73
N TYR A 461 5.67 28.61 -23.85
CA TYR A 461 7.03 28.44 -23.32
C TYR A 461 8.03 29.37 -24.01
N ASP A 462 8.03 29.39 -25.35
CA ASP A 462 8.93 30.24 -26.13
C ASP A 462 8.66 31.75 -25.90
N ASN A 463 7.40 32.14 -25.71
CA ASN A 463 7.00 33.54 -25.52
C ASN A 463 7.24 34.07 -24.10
N ASN A 464 7.13 33.23 -23.06
CA ASN A 464 7.11 33.68 -21.67
C ASN A 464 8.48 33.69 -20.98
N GLY A 465 9.57 33.46 -21.71
CA GLY A 465 10.93 33.47 -21.15
C GLY A 465 11.41 32.11 -20.62
N GLY A 466 10.80 31.01 -21.06
CA GLY A 466 11.29 29.64 -20.83
C GLY A 466 11.55 29.30 -19.35
N VAL A 467 12.79 28.89 -19.04
CA VAL A 467 13.22 28.44 -17.70
C VAL A 467 13.10 29.52 -16.62
N ASP A 468 13.25 30.79 -16.98
CA ASP A 468 13.12 31.90 -16.02
C ASP A 468 11.66 32.03 -15.55
N HIS A 469 10.70 31.79 -16.44
CA HIS A 469 9.28 31.75 -16.08
C HIS A 469 8.97 30.58 -15.15
N VAL A 470 9.57 29.41 -15.40
CA VAL A 470 9.42 28.24 -14.52
C VAL A 470 9.93 28.56 -13.11
N SER A 471 11.11 29.17 -13.02
CA SER A 471 11.70 29.59 -11.74
C SER A 471 10.84 30.64 -11.02
N TYR A 472 10.25 31.56 -11.76
CA TYR A 472 9.26 32.51 -11.25
C TYR A 472 8.02 31.79 -10.72
N CYS A 473 7.46 30.84 -11.47
CA CYS A 473 6.28 30.10 -11.05
C CYS A 473 6.54 29.20 -9.84
N PHE A 474 7.75 28.68 -9.61
CA PHE A 474 8.03 27.97 -8.36
C PHE A 474 7.86 28.83 -7.10
N GLN A 475 8.04 30.15 -7.21
CA GLN A 475 7.85 31.09 -6.12
C GLN A 475 6.42 31.69 -6.12
N HIS A 476 5.72 31.65 -7.25
CA HIS A 476 4.46 32.35 -7.49
C HIS A 476 3.32 31.47 -8.04
N PHE A 477 3.42 30.14 -7.92
CA PHE A 477 2.47 29.17 -8.51
C PHE A 477 1.03 29.36 -8.04
N THR A 478 0.84 30.07 -6.93
CA THR A 478 -0.46 30.33 -6.32
C THR A 478 -0.98 31.75 -6.54
N SER A 479 -0.08 32.71 -6.76
CA SER A 479 -0.39 34.15 -6.76
C SER A 479 -0.45 34.75 -8.16
N ALA A 480 0.22 34.14 -9.14
CA ALA A 480 0.31 34.67 -10.49
C ALA A 480 -0.63 33.93 -11.44
N ASP A 481 -1.55 34.65 -12.07
CA ASP A 481 -2.47 34.09 -13.07
C ASP A 481 -1.74 33.43 -14.25
N ALA A 482 -0.55 33.93 -14.57
CA ALA A 482 0.31 33.36 -15.61
C ALA A 482 0.80 31.94 -15.27
N CYS A 483 0.87 31.58 -13.98
CA CYS A 483 1.35 30.29 -13.49
C CYS A 483 0.21 29.30 -13.20
N MET A 484 -1.06 29.67 -13.45
CA MET A 484 -2.17 28.72 -13.32
C MET A 484 -2.14 27.66 -14.43
N SER A 485 -2.55 26.44 -14.07
CA SER A 485 -2.65 25.34 -15.02
C SER A 485 -3.74 25.55 -16.09
N ALA A 486 -3.73 24.74 -17.14
CA ALA A 486 -4.79 24.74 -18.14
C ALA A 486 -6.17 24.47 -17.51
N PHE A 487 -6.22 23.58 -16.51
CA PHE A 487 -7.43 23.23 -15.76
C PHE A 487 -7.77 24.26 -14.65
N LYS A 488 -7.19 25.47 -14.71
CA LYS A 488 -7.52 26.62 -13.84
C LYS A 488 -7.30 26.35 -12.35
N ALA A 489 -6.30 25.55 -12.01
CA ALA A 489 -5.88 25.37 -10.63
C ALA A 489 -4.37 25.59 -10.49
N PRO A 490 -3.89 25.94 -9.31
CA PRO A 490 -2.46 26.06 -9.06
C PRO A 490 -1.81 24.67 -9.02
N LEU A 491 -0.60 24.57 -9.56
CA LEU A 491 0.20 23.35 -9.53
C LEU A 491 1.28 23.48 -8.46
N ASP A 492 1.28 22.60 -7.46
CA ASP A 492 2.33 22.56 -6.45
C ASP A 492 3.63 21.98 -7.04
N PRO A 493 4.77 22.70 -7.02
CA PRO A 493 6.05 22.22 -7.53
C PRO A 493 6.49 20.88 -6.93
N SER A 494 6.14 20.62 -5.68
CA SER A 494 6.52 19.37 -4.98
C SER A 494 5.82 18.12 -5.51
N THR A 495 4.79 18.28 -6.34
CA THR A 495 4.10 17.17 -7.05
C THR A 495 4.65 16.92 -8.45
N ALA A 496 5.35 17.90 -9.04
CA ALA A 496 5.87 17.85 -10.40
C ALA A 496 7.40 17.71 -10.48
N LEU A 497 8.11 17.89 -9.35
CA LEU A 497 9.56 17.80 -9.23
C LEU A 497 9.98 16.82 -8.15
N GLY A 498 11.17 16.23 -8.32
CA GLY A 498 11.80 15.35 -7.35
C GLY A 498 13.27 15.68 -7.10
N GLY A 499 13.83 15.11 -6.03
CA GLY A 499 15.27 15.15 -5.75
C GLY A 499 15.82 16.48 -5.21
N PHE A 500 14.98 17.45 -4.88
CA PHE A 500 15.39 18.72 -4.27
C PHE A 500 15.49 18.63 -2.73
N SER A 501 16.05 19.67 -2.10
CA SER A 501 16.15 19.79 -0.63
C SER A 501 15.43 21.04 -0.12
N GLY A 502 14.62 20.89 0.94
CA GLY A 502 13.80 21.98 1.48
C GLY A 502 12.85 22.56 0.42
N ASN A 503 12.88 23.89 0.25
CA ASN A 503 12.05 24.62 -0.71
C ASN A 503 12.83 25.08 -1.96
N ASN A 504 14.04 24.57 -2.20
CA ASN A 504 14.86 24.94 -3.34
C ASN A 504 14.52 24.11 -4.58
N TYR A 505 13.40 24.44 -5.24
CA TYR A 505 12.93 23.71 -6.42
C TYR A 505 13.89 23.80 -7.62
N SER A 506 14.71 24.84 -7.71
CA SER A 506 15.72 25.02 -8.77
C SER A 506 16.82 23.95 -8.77
N GLU A 507 17.03 23.26 -7.64
CA GLU A 507 18.00 22.15 -7.49
C GLU A 507 17.38 20.78 -7.80
N ALA A 508 16.13 20.72 -8.30
CA ALA A 508 15.47 19.45 -8.60
C ALA A 508 16.25 18.64 -9.65
N SER A 509 16.41 17.34 -9.39
CA SER A 509 17.11 16.40 -10.27
C SER A 509 16.16 15.50 -11.06
N ALA A 510 14.85 15.57 -10.81
CA ALA A 510 13.85 14.76 -11.50
C ALA A 510 12.57 15.54 -11.84
N PHE A 511 11.99 15.25 -13.01
CA PHE A 511 10.64 15.62 -13.39
C PHE A 511 9.70 14.46 -13.07
N ILE A 512 8.58 14.78 -12.45
CA ILE A 512 7.52 13.84 -12.12
C ILE A 512 6.29 14.27 -12.90
N VAL A 513 5.86 13.43 -13.83
CA VAL A 513 4.64 13.65 -14.60
C VAL A 513 3.62 12.63 -14.16
N THR A 514 2.48 13.11 -13.66
CA THR A 514 1.40 12.25 -13.19
C THR A 514 0.13 12.56 -13.99
N TYR A 515 -0.47 11.51 -14.55
CA TYR A 515 -1.77 11.55 -15.22
C TYR A 515 -2.80 10.89 -14.29
N PRO A 516 -3.76 11.65 -13.76
CA PRO A 516 -4.88 11.08 -13.03
C PRO A 516 -5.99 10.65 -14.00
N VAL A 517 -6.36 9.37 -13.97
CA VAL A 517 -7.43 8.79 -14.79
C VAL A 517 -8.62 8.40 -13.93
N ASN A 518 -9.84 8.67 -14.40
CA ASN A 518 -11.05 8.38 -13.64
C ASN A 518 -11.19 6.87 -13.40
N ASN A 519 -11.47 6.50 -12.16
CA ASN A 519 -11.76 5.12 -11.79
C ASN A 519 -13.28 4.90 -11.72
N ALA A 520 -13.73 3.67 -11.94
CA ALA A 520 -15.15 3.31 -11.94
C ALA A 520 -15.46 2.21 -10.91
N LEU A 521 -16.63 2.30 -10.26
CA LEU A 521 -17.11 1.29 -9.31
C LEU A 521 -17.72 0.11 -10.06
N ASP A 522 -16.86 -0.74 -10.60
CA ASP A 522 -17.34 -1.82 -11.44
C ASP A 522 -17.89 -3.00 -10.62
N LYS A 523 -19.22 -3.19 -10.68
CA LYS A 523 -19.86 -4.48 -10.34
C LYS A 523 -19.78 -5.47 -11.52
N GLU A 524 -19.55 -5.00 -12.76
CA GLU A 524 -19.57 -5.81 -13.99
C GLU A 524 -18.33 -5.68 -14.90
N GLY A 525 -17.40 -4.76 -14.66
CA GLY A 525 -16.04 -4.74 -15.25
C GLY A 525 -15.90 -4.08 -16.63
N ASN A 526 -16.92 -3.37 -17.11
CA ASN A 526 -16.94 -2.82 -18.47
C ASN A 526 -16.42 -1.38 -18.57
N GLU A 527 -16.47 -0.57 -17.50
CA GLU A 527 -16.07 0.83 -17.58
C GLU A 527 -14.56 1.01 -17.35
N THR A 528 -13.94 0.21 -16.48
CA THR A 528 -12.48 0.24 -16.28
C THR A 528 -11.71 -0.31 -17.48
N GLY A 529 -12.36 -1.10 -18.35
CA GLY A 529 -11.72 -1.71 -19.52
C GLY A 529 -11.18 -0.67 -20.53
N LYS A 530 -11.80 0.51 -20.60
CA LYS A 530 -11.35 1.63 -21.44
C LYS A 530 -10.00 2.19 -20.96
N ALA A 531 -9.89 2.45 -19.65
CA ALA A 531 -8.67 2.95 -19.03
C ALA A 531 -7.52 1.93 -19.18
N VAL A 532 -7.78 0.66 -18.86
CA VAL A 532 -6.78 -0.42 -19.00
C VAL A 532 -6.29 -0.59 -20.44
N ALA A 533 -7.16 -0.41 -21.44
CA ALA A 533 -6.75 -0.45 -22.85
C ALA A 533 -5.80 0.70 -23.22
N TRP A 534 -6.05 1.90 -22.67
CA TRP A 534 -5.17 3.06 -22.86
C TRP A 534 -3.84 2.89 -22.10
N GLU A 535 -3.89 2.41 -20.85
CA GLU A 535 -2.70 2.10 -20.01
C GLU A 535 -1.74 1.14 -20.72
N LYS A 536 -2.27 0.09 -21.38
CA LYS A 536 -1.46 -0.83 -22.20
C LYS A 536 -0.73 -0.13 -23.34
N ALA A 537 -1.44 0.72 -24.08
CA ALA A 537 -0.83 1.48 -25.18
C ALA A 537 0.21 2.49 -24.66
N PHE A 538 -0.03 3.07 -23.49
CA PHE A 538 0.91 3.95 -22.79
C PHE A 538 2.20 3.21 -22.38
N ILE A 539 2.09 2.02 -21.79
CA ILE A 539 3.25 1.18 -21.43
C ILE A 539 4.08 0.82 -22.67
N GLN A 540 3.41 0.41 -23.76
CA GLN A 540 4.08 0.07 -25.03
C GLN A 540 4.86 1.26 -25.58
N LEU A 541 4.24 2.44 -25.65
CA LEU A 541 4.91 3.67 -26.06
C LEU A 541 6.12 3.99 -25.17
N ALA A 542 5.96 3.85 -23.85
CA ALA A 542 7.01 4.13 -22.89
C ALA A 542 8.23 3.22 -23.07
N GLN A 543 8.01 1.92 -23.30
CA GLN A 543 9.07 0.93 -23.51
C GLN A 543 9.76 1.07 -24.87
N ASP A 544 8.97 1.19 -25.95
CA ASP A 544 9.50 1.07 -27.31
C ASP A 544 10.11 2.38 -27.80
N GLU A 545 9.53 3.53 -27.44
CA GLU A 545 9.90 4.83 -28.00
C GLU A 545 10.49 5.80 -26.96
N LEU A 546 9.80 6.01 -25.83
CA LEU A 546 10.20 7.05 -24.88
C LEU A 546 11.53 6.71 -24.19
N LEU A 547 11.74 5.44 -23.84
CA LEU A 547 12.96 4.99 -23.17
C LEU A 547 14.20 5.24 -24.04
N GLN A 548 14.14 4.94 -25.34
CA GLN A 548 15.24 5.22 -26.27
C GLN A 548 15.48 6.72 -26.45
N MET A 549 14.41 7.51 -26.54
CA MET A 549 14.48 8.96 -26.68
C MET A 549 15.17 9.61 -25.47
N VAL A 550 14.78 9.23 -24.25
CA VAL A 550 15.32 9.79 -23.01
C VAL A 550 16.78 9.35 -22.78
N GLN A 551 17.11 8.09 -23.08
CA GLN A 551 18.49 7.59 -22.98
C GLN A 551 19.45 8.31 -23.93
N SER A 552 18.99 8.73 -25.12
CA SER A 552 19.81 9.50 -26.06
C SER A 552 20.28 10.86 -25.52
N LYS A 553 19.63 11.36 -24.46
CA LYS A 553 19.92 12.62 -23.77
C LYS A 553 20.64 12.44 -22.43
N ASN A 554 21.18 11.24 -22.15
CA ASN A 554 21.81 10.87 -20.87
C ASN A 554 20.90 11.04 -19.64
N LEU A 555 19.60 10.80 -19.82
CA LEU A 555 18.60 10.81 -18.75
C LEU A 555 18.07 9.39 -18.49
N THR A 556 17.50 9.19 -17.30
CA THR A 556 16.80 7.93 -16.97
C THR A 556 15.29 8.15 -17.01
N LEU A 557 14.57 7.18 -17.58
CA LEU A 557 13.11 7.15 -17.59
C LEU A 557 12.64 5.95 -16.76
N SER A 558 11.78 6.22 -15.79
CA SER A 558 11.00 5.20 -15.10
C SER A 558 9.51 5.51 -15.23
N PHE A 559 8.69 4.48 -15.34
CA PHE A 559 7.26 4.66 -15.55
C PHE A 559 6.45 3.56 -14.88
N SER A 560 5.20 3.88 -14.56
CA SER A 560 4.23 2.95 -14.00
C SER A 560 2.82 3.34 -14.42
N SER A 561 1.97 2.34 -14.52
CA SER A 561 0.52 2.50 -14.62
C SER A 561 -0.15 1.65 -13.55
N GLU A 562 -1.40 1.94 -13.23
CA GLU A 562 -2.15 1.17 -12.23
C GLU A 562 -2.29 -0.32 -12.63
N SER A 563 -2.45 -0.64 -13.92
CA SER A 563 -2.49 -2.05 -14.38
C SER A 563 -1.13 -2.76 -14.41
N SER A 564 -0.01 -2.02 -14.39
CA SER A 564 1.34 -2.58 -14.54
C SER A 564 1.67 -3.68 -13.52
N ILE A 565 1.27 -3.50 -12.26
CA ILE A 565 1.54 -4.47 -11.19
C ILE A 565 0.79 -5.79 -11.45
N GLU A 566 -0.49 -5.72 -11.83
CA GLU A 566 -1.29 -6.92 -12.13
C GLU A 566 -0.72 -7.67 -13.34
N GLU A 567 -0.27 -6.95 -14.36
CA GLU A 567 0.28 -7.56 -15.59
C GLU A 567 1.65 -8.20 -15.37
N GLU A 568 2.55 -7.54 -14.64
CA GLU A 568 3.88 -8.09 -14.35
C GLU A 568 3.80 -9.34 -13.45
N LEU A 569 2.88 -9.36 -12.49
CA LEU A 569 2.61 -10.56 -11.68
C LEU A 569 2.06 -11.72 -12.53
N LYS A 570 1.20 -11.41 -13.51
CA LYS A 570 0.68 -12.40 -14.45
C LYS A 570 1.80 -12.93 -15.38
N ARG A 571 2.73 -12.07 -15.81
CA ARG A 571 3.89 -12.44 -16.64
C ARG A 571 4.75 -13.49 -15.95
N GLU A 572 5.13 -13.27 -14.68
CA GLU A 572 5.90 -14.25 -13.90
C GLU A 572 5.18 -15.59 -13.80
N SER A 573 3.91 -15.57 -13.42
CA SER A 573 3.12 -16.80 -13.25
C SER A 573 3.04 -17.62 -14.54
N THR A 574 2.98 -16.97 -15.72
CA THR A 574 3.02 -17.68 -17.01
C THR A 574 4.41 -18.20 -17.37
N ALA A 575 5.47 -17.51 -16.98
CA ALA A 575 6.84 -17.95 -17.24
C ALA A 575 7.20 -19.20 -16.43
N ASP A 576 6.76 -19.28 -15.17
CA ASP A 576 7.04 -20.40 -14.27
C ASP A 576 6.32 -21.70 -14.65
N ALA A 577 5.22 -21.61 -15.42
CA ALA A 577 4.42 -22.77 -15.84
C ALA A 577 5.26 -23.85 -16.56
N ILE A 578 6.24 -23.46 -17.38
CA ILE A 578 7.12 -24.41 -18.10
C ILE A 578 8.07 -25.11 -17.12
N THR A 579 8.69 -24.36 -16.20
CA THR A 579 9.59 -24.90 -15.18
C THR A 579 8.85 -25.90 -14.28
N ILE A 580 7.61 -25.57 -13.91
CA ILE A 580 6.72 -26.45 -13.15
C ILE A 580 6.42 -27.74 -13.91
N LEU A 581 6.13 -27.66 -15.22
CA LEU A 581 5.90 -28.85 -16.05
C LEU A 581 7.15 -29.76 -16.08
N ILE A 582 8.35 -29.20 -16.23
CA ILE A 582 9.61 -29.96 -16.19
C ILE A 582 9.80 -30.63 -14.82
N SER A 583 9.53 -29.91 -13.73
CA SER A 583 9.56 -30.43 -12.36
C SER A 583 8.65 -31.66 -12.21
N TYR A 584 7.41 -31.61 -12.71
CA TYR A 584 6.49 -32.75 -12.67
C TYR A 584 6.99 -33.94 -13.48
N LEU A 585 7.59 -33.72 -14.65
CA LEU A 585 8.16 -34.81 -15.47
C LEU A 585 9.32 -35.50 -14.75
N VAL A 586 10.19 -34.73 -14.09
CA VAL A 586 11.32 -35.28 -13.31
C VAL A 586 10.81 -36.07 -12.10
N MET A 587 9.83 -35.53 -11.37
CA MET A 587 9.21 -36.25 -10.25
C MET A 587 8.52 -37.53 -10.71
N PHE A 588 7.80 -37.50 -11.83
CA PHE A 588 7.20 -38.70 -12.42
C PHE A 588 8.25 -39.77 -12.78
N ALA A 589 9.37 -39.36 -13.38
CA ALA A 589 10.48 -40.27 -13.68
C ALA A 589 11.05 -40.88 -12.39
N TYR A 590 11.23 -40.07 -11.35
CA TYR A 590 11.70 -40.53 -10.04
C TYR A 590 10.75 -41.56 -9.41
N ILE A 591 9.45 -41.30 -9.40
CA ILE A 591 8.43 -42.23 -8.85
C ILE A 591 8.43 -43.55 -9.62
N SER A 592 8.46 -43.48 -10.95
CA SER A 592 8.47 -44.66 -11.82
C SER A 592 9.71 -45.53 -11.60
N LEU A 593 10.86 -44.92 -11.35
CA LEU A 593 12.12 -45.63 -11.07
C LEU A 593 12.16 -46.22 -9.65
N THR A 594 11.73 -45.46 -8.64
CA THR A 594 11.77 -45.87 -7.23
C THR A 594 10.79 -46.99 -6.91
N LEU A 595 9.61 -47.01 -7.55
CA LEU A 595 8.63 -48.09 -7.43
C LEU A 595 9.07 -49.36 -8.18
N GLY A 596 10.01 -49.29 -9.12
CA GLY A 596 10.56 -50.45 -9.83
C GLY A 596 11.44 -51.34 -8.96
N ASP A 597 11.58 -52.63 -9.30
CA ASP A 597 12.56 -53.51 -8.65
C ASP A 597 13.94 -53.41 -9.34
N THR A 598 15.01 -53.79 -8.63
CA THR A 598 16.40 -53.69 -9.12
C THR A 598 16.59 -54.39 -10.48
N PRO A 599 17.32 -53.77 -11.42
CA PRO A 599 17.34 -54.21 -12.80
C PRO A 599 18.13 -55.53 -12.96
N ARG A 600 17.46 -56.59 -13.39
CA ARG A 600 18.08 -57.56 -14.32
C ARG A 600 17.64 -57.14 -15.73
N LEU A 601 18.60 -56.89 -16.63
CA LEU A 601 18.38 -56.34 -17.98
C LEU A 601 17.30 -57.09 -18.79
N SER A 602 17.14 -58.40 -18.58
CA SER A 602 16.14 -59.23 -19.27
C SER A 602 14.72 -59.20 -18.69
N SER A 603 14.53 -58.74 -17.43
CA SER A 603 13.23 -58.70 -16.73
C SER A 603 12.73 -57.26 -16.48
N PHE A 604 13.49 -56.26 -16.91
CA PHE A 604 13.19 -54.85 -16.64
C PHE A 604 11.82 -54.42 -17.17
N TYR A 605 11.43 -54.86 -18.37
CA TYR A 605 10.15 -54.53 -19.00
C TYR A 605 8.92 -55.15 -18.31
N ILE A 606 9.09 -56.23 -17.55
CA ILE A 606 8.01 -56.88 -16.79
C ILE A 606 7.95 -56.32 -15.36
N SER A 607 9.12 -56.03 -14.79
CA SER A 607 9.30 -55.61 -13.39
C SER A 607 9.19 -54.10 -13.16
N SER A 608 9.15 -53.29 -14.23
CA SER A 608 8.89 -51.85 -14.12
C SER A 608 7.47 -51.60 -13.63
N LYS A 609 7.29 -50.45 -12.95
CA LYS A 609 6.02 -49.98 -12.37
C LYS A 609 5.65 -48.58 -12.91
N VAL A 610 6.03 -48.30 -14.15
CA VAL A 610 5.81 -47.03 -14.85
C VAL A 610 4.32 -46.76 -14.99
N LEU A 611 3.53 -47.77 -15.37
CA LEU A 611 2.07 -47.59 -15.53
C LEU A 611 1.38 -47.31 -14.19
N LEU A 612 1.83 -47.97 -13.12
CA LEU A 612 1.34 -47.74 -11.76
C LEU A 612 1.71 -46.33 -11.26
N GLY A 613 2.95 -45.90 -11.49
CA GLY A 613 3.42 -44.55 -11.17
C GLY A 613 2.65 -43.47 -11.94
N LEU A 614 2.41 -43.68 -13.24
CA LEU A 614 1.68 -42.73 -14.08
C LEU A 614 0.23 -42.60 -13.63
N SER A 615 -0.42 -43.74 -13.36
CA SER A 615 -1.78 -43.76 -12.85
C SER A 615 -1.88 -43.10 -11.46
N GLY A 616 -0.85 -43.26 -10.61
CA GLY A 616 -0.76 -42.55 -9.33
C GLY A 616 -0.73 -41.03 -9.49
N VAL A 617 0.16 -40.50 -10.35
CA VAL A 617 0.23 -39.06 -10.63
C VAL A 617 -1.09 -38.53 -11.21
N VAL A 618 -1.74 -39.30 -12.10
CA VAL A 618 -3.07 -38.93 -12.64
C VAL A 618 -4.12 -38.88 -11.54
N LEU A 619 -4.13 -39.82 -10.60
CA LEU A 619 -5.05 -39.80 -9.45
C LEU A 619 -4.84 -38.57 -8.54
N VAL A 620 -3.59 -38.19 -8.30
CA VAL A 620 -3.27 -36.94 -7.56
C VAL A 620 -3.80 -35.73 -8.31
N MET A 621 -3.58 -35.63 -9.62
CA MET A 621 -4.07 -34.49 -10.40
C MET A 621 -5.61 -34.43 -10.42
N LEU A 622 -6.27 -35.58 -10.50
CA LEU A 622 -7.73 -35.67 -10.38
C LEU A 622 -8.24 -35.22 -9.00
N SER A 623 -7.52 -35.49 -7.91
CA SER A 623 -7.92 -35.03 -6.57
C SER A 623 -7.87 -33.50 -6.45
N VAL A 624 -6.83 -32.88 -7.02
CA VAL A 624 -6.66 -31.42 -7.06
C VAL A 624 -7.76 -30.78 -7.91
N LEU A 625 -7.99 -31.30 -9.12
CA LEU A 625 -9.06 -30.83 -10.00
C LEU A 625 -10.45 -31.03 -9.39
N GLY A 626 -10.67 -32.14 -8.68
CA GLY A 626 -11.92 -32.41 -7.96
C GLY A 626 -12.17 -31.42 -6.83
N SER A 627 -11.12 -31.03 -6.08
CA SER A 627 -11.21 -29.98 -5.06
C SER A 627 -11.56 -28.62 -5.67
N VAL A 628 -10.86 -28.23 -6.75
CA VAL A 628 -11.14 -26.98 -7.47
C VAL A 628 -12.55 -26.98 -8.05
N GLY A 629 -13.01 -28.09 -8.61
CA GLY A 629 -14.36 -28.26 -9.15
C GLY A 629 -15.44 -28.13 -8.07
N PHE A 630 -15.27 -28.77 -6.92
CA PHE A 630 -16.21 -28.68 -5.79
C PHE A 630 -16.40 -27.23 -5.32
N PHE A 631 -15.30 -26.51 -5.07
CA PHE A 631 -15.39 -25.12 -4.63
C PHE A 631 -15.88 -24.16 -5.72
N SER A 632 -15.62 -24.47 -6.99
CA SER A 632 -16.17 -23.72 -8.13
C SER A 632 -17.70 -23.84 -8.21
N ILE A 633 -18.28 -25.00 -7.87
CA ILE A 633 -19.75 -25.18 -7.78
C ILE A 633 -20.34 -24.31 -6.67
N LEU A 634 -19.64 -24.21 -5.54
CA LEU A 634 -20.01 -23.34 -4.42
C LEU A 634 -19.84 -21.85 -4.72
N GLY A 635 -19.29 -21.48 -5.89
CA GLY A 635 -19.09 -20.10 -6.32
C GLY A 635 -17.86 -19.42 -5.70
N VAL A 636 -16.94 -20.19 -5.09
CA VAL A 636 -15.68 -19.67 -4.57
C VAL A 636 -14.71 -19.48 -5.73
N LYS A 637 -14.21 -18.25 -5.90
CA LYS A 637 -13.22 -17.94 -6.95
C LYS A 637 -11.86 -18.55 -6.59
N SER A 638 -11.18 -19.12 -7.58
CA SER A 638 -9.82 -19.64 -7.44
C SER A 638 -8.79 -18.53 -7.56
N THR A 639 -7.54 -18.82 -7.17
CA THR A 639 -6.40 -17.90 -7.27
C THR A 639 -5.27 -18.55 -8.07
N LEU A 640 -4.35 -17.74 -8.59
CA LEU A 640 -3.18 -18.25 -9.32
C LEU A 640 -2.28 -19.13 -8.43
N ILE A 641 -2.08 -18.70 -7.17
CA ILE A 641 -1.28 -19.44 -6.16
C ILE A 641 -1.80 -20.87 -5.95
N ILE A 642 -3.12 -21.07 -5.99
CA ILE A 642 -3.74 -22.39 -5.83
C ILE A 642 -3.36 -23.33 -6.98
N MET A 643 -3.43 -22.83 -8.21
CA MET A 643 -3.12 -23.62 -9.42
C MET A 643 -1.65 -24.04 -9.48
N GLU A 644 -0.77 -23.26 -8.86
CA GLU A 644 0.67 -23.48 -8.85
C GLU A 644 1.12 -24.37 -7.68
N VAL A 645 0.76 -24.02 -6.44
CA VAL A 645 1.33 -24.62 -5.23
C VAL A 645 0.62 -25.91 -4.80
N ILE A 646 -0.71 -25.97 -4.93
CA ILE A 646 -1.49 -27.12 -4.44
C ILE A 646 -1.11 -28.43 -5.14
N PRO A 647 -0.98 -28.49 -6.49
CA PRO A 647 -0.63 -29.76 -7.11
C PRO A 647 0.76 -30.26 -6.71
N PHE A 648 1.70 -29.37 -6.38
CA PHE A 648 3.01 -29.77 -5.85
C PHE A 648 2.90 -30.35 -4.44
N LEU A 649 2.16 -29.66 -3.56
CA LEU A 649 1.93 -30.09 -2.18
C LEU A 649 1.25 -31.46 -2.11
N VAL A 650 0.14 -31.63 -2.85
CA VAL A 650 -0.63 -32.88 -2.84
C VAL A 650 0.15 -34.00 -3.52
N LEU A 651 0.95 -33.71 -4.55
CA LEU A 651 1.83 -34.70 -5.14
C LEU A 651 2.91 -35.18 -4.16
N ALA A 652 3.52 -34.28 -3.38
CA ALA A 652 4.52 -34.67 -2.38
C ALA A 652 3.94 -35.61 -1.32
N VAL A 653 2.76 -35.27 -0.77
CA VAL A 653 2.05 -36.13 0.20
C VAL A 653 1.64 -37.45 -0.46
N GLY A 654 1.07 -37.38 -1.66
CA GLY A 654 0.49 -38.55 -2.28
C GLY A 654 1.53 -39.58 -2.74
N VAL A 655 2.67 -39.12 -3.22
CA VAL A 655 3.79 -39.99 -3.59
C VAL A 655 4.35 -40.75 -2.39
N ASP A 656 4.43 -40.12 -1.22
CA ASP A 656 4.90 -40.79 0.00
C ASP A 656 3.95 -41.95 0.37
N ASN A 657 2.65 -41.67 0.45
CA ASN A 657 1.64 -42.69 0.73
C ASN A 657 1.63 -43.83 -0.29
N MET A 658 1.75 -43.50 -1.59
CA MET A 658 1.83 -44.49 -2.67
C MET A 658 3.06 -45.40 -2.54
N CYS A 659 4.23 -44.82 -2.27
CA CYS A 659 5.46 -45.57 -2.06
C CYS A 659 5.37 -46.49 -0.84
N ILE A 660 4.84 -46.00 0.28
CA ILE A 660 4.67 -46.82 1.50
C ILE A 660 3.70 -47.99 1.23
N LEU A 661 2.57 -47.76 0.55
CA LEU A 661 1.60 -48.81 0.20
C LEU A 661 2.23 -49.89 -0.70
N VAL A 662 2.89 -49.50 -1.79
CA VAL A 662 3.51 -50.46 -2.72
C VAL A 662 4.62 -51.25 -2.02
N HIS A 663 5.46 -50.60 -1.21
CA HIS A 663 6.50 -51.29 -0.45
C HIS A 663 5.94 -52.24 0.60
N ALA A 664 4.83 -51.89 1.26
CA ALA A 664 4.16 -52.76 2.21
C ALA A 664 3.66 -54.05 1.55
N VAL A 665 3.02 -53.94 0.37
CA VAL A 665 2.55 -55.10 -0.41
C VAL A 665 3.72 -55.95 -0.93
N LYS A 666 4.84 -55.32 -1.32
CA LYS A 666 6.07 -56.02 -1.74
C LYS A 666 6.77 -56.78 -0.59
N ARG A 667 6.62 -56.33 0.65
CA ARG A 667 7.22 -56.96 1.85
C ARG A 667 6.47 -58.20 2.33
N GLN A 668 5.18 -58.35 1.99
CA GLN A 668 4.40 -59.50 2.41
C GLN A 668 4.93 -60.83 1.81
N PRO A 669 4.73 -61.97 2.50
CA PRO A 669 5.13 -63.29 2.01
C PRO A 669 4.46 -63.63 0.68
N LEU A 670 5.20 -64.27 -0.24
CA LEU A 670 4.68 -64.74 -1.53
C LEU A 670 3.77 -65.98 -1.42
N GLU A 671 3.77 -66.64 -0.27
CA GLU A 671 2.98 -67.86 0.01
C GLU A 671 1.49 -67.57 0.26
N LEU A 672 1.14 -66.30 0.51
CA LEU A 672 -0.24 -65.86 0.72
C LEU A 672 -0.91 -65.51 -0.63
N PRO A 673 -2.21 -65.79 -0.79
CA PRO A 673 -2.96 -65.35 -1.97
C PRO A 673 -2.98 -63.81 -2.07
N LEU A 674 -3.17 -63.27 -3.28
CA LEU A 674 -3.08 -61.83 -3.55
C LEU A 674 -3.99 -61.01 -2.63
N GLU A 675 -5.20 -61.49 -2.34
CA GLU A 675 -6.15 -60.84 -1.44
C GLU A 675 -5.63 -60.78 -0.01
N GLY A 676 -5.01 -61.86 0.46
CA GLY A 676 -4.38 -61.95 1.77
C GLY A 676 -3.18 -61.01 1.90
N ARG A 677 -2.37 -60.89 0.84
CA ARG A 677 -1.22 -59.97 0.79
C ARG A 677 -1.64 -58.51 0.87
N ILE A 678 -2.63 -58.12 0.07
CA ILE A 678 -3.14 -56.74 0.05
C ILE A 678 -3.84 -56.41 1.37
N SER A 679 -4.66 -57.33 1.89
CA SER A 679 -5.31 -57.17 3.20
C SER A 679 -4.29 -56.99 4.33
N ASN A 680 -3.25 -57.84 4.41
CA ASN A 680 -2.26 -57.73 5.49
C ASN A 680 -1.42 -56.45 5.37
N ALA A 681 -1.07 -56.04 4.14
CA ALA A 681 -0.36 -54.77 3.92
C ALA A 681 -1.20 -53.54 4.34
N LEU A 682 -2.50 -53.53 4.02
CA LEU A 682 -3.42 -52.46 4.45
C LEU A 682 -3.61 -52.42 5.98
N VAL A 683 -3.57 -53.57 6.65
CA VAL A 683 -3.64 -53.63 8.13
C VAL A 683 -2.38 -53.07 8.78
N GLU A 684 -1.22 -53.30 8.17
CA GLU A 684 0.08 -52.83 8.66
C GLU A 684 0.24 -51.31 8.49
N VAL A 685 -0.14 -50.78 7.32
CA VAL A 685 0.16 -49.40 6.93
C VAL A 685 -1.05 -48.46 6.95
N GLY A 686 -2.26 -48.98 6.69
CA GLY A 686 -3.48 -48.18 6.58
C GLY A 686 -3.73 -47.24 7.77
N PRO A 687 -3.61 -47.69 9.03
CA PRO A 687 -3.79 -46.82 10.19
C PRO A 687 -2.82 -45.63 10.22
N SER A 688 -1.56 -45.85 9.86
CA SER A 688 -0.55 -44.79 9.84
C SER A 688 -0.85 -43.74 8.76
N ILE A 689 -1.22 -44.19 7.56
CA ILE A 689 -1.61 -43.28 6.46
C ILE A 689 -2.86 -42.48 6.85
N THR A 690 -3.89 -43.10 7.45
CA THR A 690 -5.07 -42.36 7.90
C THR A 690 -4.76 -41.29 8.91
N LEU A 691 -3.85 -41.58 9.85
CA LEU A 691 -3.49 -40.64 10.90
C LEU A 691 -2.74 -39.45 10.32
N ALA A 692 -1.80 -39.70 9.40
CA ALA A 692 -1.05 -38.67 8.70
C ALA A 692 -1.99 -37.76 7.90
N SER A 693 -2.77 -38.32 6.98
CA SER A 693 -3.68 -37.55 6.12
C SER A 693 -4.77 -36.82 6.92
N LEU A 694 -5.34 -37.43 7.96
CA LEU A 694 -6.32 -36.74 8.80
C LEU A 694 -5.70 -35.57 9.56
N SER A 695 -4.45 -35.71 10.03
CA SER A 695 -3.74 -34.62 10.71
C SER A 695 -3.45 -33.47 9.76
N GLU A 696 -3.06 -33.76 8.52
CA GLU A 696 -2.85 -32.75 7.47
C GLU A 696 -4.15 -32.03 7.10
N VAL A 697 -5.24 -32.78 6.88
CA VAL A 697 -6.56 -32.21 6.58
C VAL A 697 -7.03 -31.30 7.71
N LEU A 698 -6.87 -31.72 8.97
CA LEU A 698 -7.22 -30.89 10.14
C LEU A 698 -6.34 -29.65 10.24
N ALA A 699 -5.03 -29.76 9.98
CA ALA A 699 -4.11 -28.63 9.98
C ALA A 699 -4.50 -27.58 8.92
N PHE A 700 -4.79 -28.01 7.69
CA PHE A 700 -5.30 -27.11 6.65
C PHE A 700 -6.69 -26.57 6.96
N ALA A 701 -7.58 -27.38 7.56
CA ALA A 701 -8.91 -26.92 7.97
C ALA A 701 -8.81 -25.80 9.02
N VAL A 702 -7.87 -25.88 9.97
CA VAL A 702 -7.60 -24.78 10.92
C VAL A 702 -7.08 -23.53 10.20
N GLY A 703 -6.27 -23.69 9.15
CA GLY A 703 -5.82 -22.57 8.31
C GLY A 703 -6.97 -21.80 7.63
N SER A 704 -8.14 -22.42 7.45
CA SER A 704 -9.31 -21.75 6.86
C SER A 704 -9.96 -20.66 7.73
N PHE A 705 -9.54 -20.54 9.00
CA PHE A 705 -9.98 -19.45 9.89
C PHE A 705 -9.16 -18.16 9.75
N ILE A 706 -8.08 -18.19 8.97
CA ILE A 706 -7.24 -17.00 8.74
C ILE A 706 -8.09 -15.93 8.02
N PRO A 707 -8.06 -14.66 8.47
CA PRO A 707 -8.89 -13.60 7.88
C PRO A 707 -8.46 -13.20 6.46
N MET A 708 -7.21 -13.47 6.09
CA MET A 708 -6.64 -13.19 4.77
C MET A 708 -7.25 -14.12 3.70
N PRO A 709 -7.97 -13.59 2.69
CA PRO A 709 -8.70 -14.41 1.73
C PRO A 709 -7.84 -15.41 0.94
N ALA A 710 -6.66 -15.01 0.46
CA ALA A 710 -5.80 -15.91 -0.32
C ALA A 710 -5.37 -17.14 0.50
N CYS A 711 -4.91 -16.95 1.75
CA CYS A 711 -4.55 -18.07 2.63
C CYS A 711 -5.76 -18.91 3.02
N ARG A 712 -6.89 -18.27 3.31
CA ARG A 712 -8.15 -18.96 3.67
C ARG A 712 -8.63 -19.90 2.58
N VAL A 713 -8.72 -19.39 1.35
CA VAL A 713 -9.17 -20.17 0.19
C VAL A 713 -8.13 -21.25 -0.15
N PHE A 714 -6.83 -20.92 -0.11
CA PHE A 714 -5.75 -21.91 -0.28
C PHE A 714 -5.89 -23.08 0.71
N SER A 715 -6.07 -22.79 2.00
CA SER A 715 -6.23 -23.81 3.03
C SER A 715 -7.50 -24.66 2.86
N MET A 716 -8.62 -24.06 2.45
CA MET A 716 -9.84 -24.81 2.14
C MET A 716 -9.64 -25.79 0.98
N PHE A 717 -9.01 -25.33 -0.11
CA PHE A 717 -8.74 -26.14 -1.30
C PHE A 717 -7.74 -27.25 -0.99
N ALA A 718 -6.68 -26.96 -0.23
CA ALA A 718 -5.67 -27.93 0.18
C ALA A 718 -6.26 -29.01 1.10
N ALA A 719 -7.08 -28.64 2.08
CA ALA A 719 -7.74 -29.59 2.97
C ALA A 719 -8.61 -30.61 2.20
N LEU A 720 -9.41 -30.13 1.26
CA LEU A 720 -10.24 -31.02 0.44
C LEU A 720 -9.40 -31.82 -0.58
N ALA A 721 -8.36 -31.24 -1.16
CA ALA A 721 -7.50 -31.94 -2.11
C ALA A 721 -6.74 -33.10 -1.45
N VAL A 722 -6.16 -32.88 -0.27
CA VAL A 722 -5.50 -33.94 0.52
C VAL A 722 -6.51 -34.99 0.99
N LEU A 723 -7.73 -34.60 1.35
CA LEU A 723 -8.78 -35.55 1.71
C LEU A 723 -9.19 -36.44 0.52
N LEU A 724 -9.42 -35.85 -0.66
CA LEU A 724 -9.74 -36.57 -1.88
C LEU A 724 -8.58 -37.46 -2.33
N ASP A 725 -7.34 -36.98 -2.19
CA ASP A 725 -6.12 -37.74 -2.48
C ASP A 725 -6.01 -38.99 -1.59
N PHE A 726 -6.18 -38.83 -0.28
CA PHE A 726 -6.23 -39.95 0.67
C PHE A 726 -7.32 -40.97 0.30
N LEU A 727 -8.53 -40.50 -0.02
CA LEU A 727 -9.63 -41.39 -0.41
C LEU A 727 -9.32 -42.16 -1.70
N LEU A 728 -8.78 -41.48 -2.72
CA LEU A 728 -8.37 -42.11 -3.98
C LEU A 728 -7.21 -43.09 -3.79
N GLN A 729 -6.27 -42.81 -2.89
CA GLN A 729 -5.16 -43.72 -2.58
C GLN A 729 -5.63 -45.01 -1.92
N VAL A 730 -6.52 -44.92 -0.93
CA VAL A 730 -7.03 -46.10 -0.22
C VAL A 730 -8.04 -46.89 -1.07
N THR A 731 -8.64 -46.28 -2.09
CA THR A 731 -9.62 -46.91 -3.00
C THR A 731 -9.00 -47.27 -4.35
N ALA A 732 -8.92 -46.30 -5.27
CA ALA A 732 -8.49 -46.44 -6.65
C ALA A 732 -7.06 -46.96 -6.76
N PHE A 733 -6.11 -46.40 -5.99
CA PHE A 733 -4.71 -46.80 -6.10
C PHE A 733 -4.47 -48.22 -5.57
N VAL A 734 -5.13 -48.63 -4.48
CA VAL A 734 -5.10 -50.03 -4.03
C VAL A 734 -5.65 -50.97 -5.11
N ALA A 735 -6.75 -50.61 -5.78
CA ALA A 735 -7.28 -51.40 -6.88
C ALA A 735 -6.30 -51.47 -8.07
N LEU A 736 -5.61 -50.38 -8.40
CA LEU A 736 -4.55 -50.38 -9.41
C LEU A 736 -3.35 -51.25 -9.02
N ILE A 737 -2.99 -51.29 -7.73
CA ILE A 737 -1.98 -52.24 -7.22
C ILE A 737 -2.44 -53.68 -7.47
N VAL A 738 -3.71 -54.02 -7.21
CA VAL A 738 -4.26 -55.36 -7.50
C VAL A 738 -4.04 -55.70 -8.99
N PHE A 739 -4.43 -54.80 -9.90
CA PHE A 739 -4.27 -55.02 -11.34
C PHE A 739 -2.81 -55.15 -11.78
N ASP A 740 -1.92 -54.36 -11.20
CA ASP A 740 -0.51 -54.38 -11.51
C ASP A 740 0.18 -55.67 -11.00
N PHE A 741 -0.24 -56.22 -9.86
CA PHE A 741 0.22 -57.53 -9.41
C PHE A 741 -0.37 -58.68 -10.23
N LEU A 742 -1.65 -58.62 -10.62
CA LEU A 742 -2.26 -59.59 -11.56
C LEU A 742 -1.54 -59.58 -12.91
N ARG A 743 -1.22 -58.38 -13.45
CA ARG A 743 -0.41 -58.22 -14.67
C ARG A 743 0.97 -58.86 -14.53
N ALA A 744 1.63 -58.67 -13.39
CA ALA A 744 2.96 -59.20 -13.13
C ALA A 744 2.95 -60.74 -13.01
N GLU A 745 1.93 -61.32 -12.37
CA GLU A 745 1.73 -62.78 -12.31
C GLU A 745 1.47 -63.38 -13.71
N ASP A 746 0.76 -62.65 -14.58
CA ASP A 746 0.48 -63.02 -15.97
C ASP A 746 1.65 -62.86 -16.96
N LYS A 747 2.81 -62.33 -16.51
CA LYS A 747 4.02 -62.07 -17.33
C LYS A 747 3.78 -61.14 -18.54
N ARG A 748 3.02 -60.07 -18.33
CA ARG A 748 2.76 -59.03 -19.36
C ARG A 748 3.66 -57.80 -19.18
N VAL A 749 4.02 -57.15 -20.29
CA VAL A 749 4.84 -55.93 -20.30
C VAL A 749 4.07 -54.76 -19.65
N ASP A 750 4.78 -53.88 -18.92
CA ASP A 750 4.19 -52.79 -18.11
C ASP A 750 3.55 -51.68 -18.95
N CYS A 751 4.32 -51.04 -19.84
CA CYS A 751 3.81 -49.94 -20.67
C CYS A 751 2.80 -50.39 -21.75
N PHE A 752 2.85 -51.66 -22.16
CA PHE A 752 1.95 -52.24 -23.16
C PHE A 752 1.38 -53.57 -22.65
N PRO A 753 0.32 -53.54 -21.81
CA PRO A 753 -0.27 -54.72 -21.18
C PRO A 753 -0.83 -55.76 -22.15
N CYS A 754 -0.96 -55.44 -23.43
CA CYS A 754 -1.44 -56.34 -24.48
C CYS A 754 -0.39 -57.38 -24.94
N ILE A 755 0.90 -57.20 -24.58
CA ILE A 755 2.00 -58.06 -25.03
C ILE A 755 2.41 -59.02 -23.91
N LYS A 756 2.31 -60.33 -24.16
CA LYS A 756 2.72 -61.41 -23.22
C LYS A 756 4.09 -61.97 -23.62
N VAL A 757 5.00 -62.12 -22.66
CA VAL A 757 6.33 -62.69 -22.91
C VAL A 757 6.27 -64.21 -22.73
N SER A 758 6.65 -64.99 -23.77
CA SER A 758 6.64 -66.45 -23.73
C SER A 758 7.82 -67.03 -22.92
N SER A 759 7.55 -68.09 -22.16
CA SER A 759 8.36 -68.57 -21.03
C SER A 759 9.57 -69.45 -21.39
N SER A 760 10.19 -69.31 -22.56
CA SER A 760 11.22 -70.27 -22.98
C SER A 760 12.61 -70.07 -22.36
N TYR A 761 12.82 -69.09 -21.48
CA TYR A 761 14.15 -68.77 -20.91
C TYR A 761 14.20 -68.70 -19.38
N ALA A 762 13.13 -69.13 -18.68
CA ALA A 762 12.94 -68.87 -17.25
C ALA A 762 12.95 -70.12 -16.34
N ASP A 763 13.46 -71.26 -16.82
CA ASP A 763 13.42 -72.54 -16.06
C ASP A 763 14.73 -72.91 -15.37
N SER A 764 15.55 -71.92 -15.00
CA SER A 764 16.77 -72.12 -14.22
C SER A 764 16.79 -71.17 -13.01
N ASP A 765 15.87 -71.32 -12.06
CA ASP A 765 16.13 -70.88 -10.67
C ASP A 765 15.07 -71.43 -9.67
N LYS A 766 14.93 -72.76 -9.58
CA LYS A 766 14.43 -73.39 -8.35
C LYS A 766 15.61 -73.59 -7.40
N GLY A 767 16.06 -72.51 -6.76
CA GLY A 767 17.21 -72.53 -5.85
C GLY A 767 17.18 -71.41 -4.83
N ILE A 768 16.71 -71.71 -3.61
CA ILE A 768 16.93 -70.96 -2.36
C ILE A 768 16.34 -69.54 -2.33
N GLY A 769 15.09 -69.46 -1.88
CA GLY A 769 14.34 -68.24 -1.60
C GLY A 769 14.94 -67.37 -0.50
N ARG A 770 15.88 -66.50 -0.86
CA ARG A 770 16.12 -65.24 -0.13
C ARG A 770 15.90 -64.09 -1.11
N LYS A 771 14.73 -63.45 -1.03
CA LYS A 771 14.51 -62.09 -1.57
C LYS A 771 15.66 -61.25 -1.02
N LYS A 772 16.64 -60.89 -1.87
CA LYS A 772 17.75 -60.02 -1.45
C LYS A 772 17.13 -58.72 -0.93
N ILE A 773 17.43 -58.38 0.32
CA ILE A 773 16.99 -57.14 0.95
C ILE A 773 17.44 -55.97 0.07
N GLY A 774 16.53 -55.07 -0.29
CA GLY A 774 16.82 -53.93 -1.16
C GLY A 774 18.01 -53.11 -0.62
N LEU A 775 18.78 -52.50 -1.53
CA LEU A 775 20.04 -51.82 -1.21
C LEU A 775 19.87 -50.76 -0.11
N LEU A 776 18.77 -49.99 -0.14
CA LEU A 776 18.43 -49.00 0.88
C LEU A 776 18.17 -49.63 2.26
N ALA A 777 17.36 -50.70 2.31
CA ALA A 777 17.05 -51.39 3.56
C ALA A 777 18.30 -52.06 4.16
N ARG A 778 19.21 -52.55 3.30
CA ARG A 778 20.50 -53.08 3.71
C ARG A 778 21.40 -51.99 4.30
N TYR A 779 21.52 -50.84 3.63
CA TYR A 779 22.25 -49.68 4.15
C TYR A 779 21.70 -49.20 5.49
N MET A 780 20.37 -49.06 5.61
CA MET A 780 19.73 -48.61 6.85
C MET A 780 19.97 -49.58 8.01
N LYS A 781 19.89 -50.90 7.76
CA LYS A 781 20.07 -51.94 8.79
C LYS A 781 21.54 -52.19 9.15
N GLU A 782 22.43 -52.27 8.16
CA GLU A 782 23.83 -52.67 8.35
C GLU A 782 24.76 -51.50 8.67
N VAL A 783 24.44 -50.28 8.22
CA VAL A 783 25.31 -49.10 8.37
C VAL A 783 24.66 -48.02 9.22
N HIS A 784 23.51 -47.48 8.79
CA HIS A 784 22.97 -46.26 9.40
C HIS A 784 22.45 -46.46 10.82
N ALA A 785 21.63 -47.50 11.06
CA ALA A 785 21.07 -47.81 12.38
C ALA A 785 22.14 -48.16 13.44
N PRO A 786 23.16 -49.00 13.18
CA PRO A 786 24.19 -49.28 14.18
C PRO A 786 25.04 -48.05 14.50
N ILE A 787 25.39 -47.20 13.52
CA ILE A 787 26.10 -45.93 13.75
C ILE A 787 25.26 -45.00 14.65
N LEU A 788 23.98 -44.82 14.31
CA LEU A 788 23.08 -43.98 15.11
C LEU A 788 22.79 -44.57 16.49
N SER A 789 22.96 -45.89 16.68
CA SER A 789 22.74 -46.53 17.97
C SER A 789 23.83 -46.22 19.00
N LEU A 790 25.05 -45.88 18.55
CA LEU A 790 26.19 -45.54 19.39
C LEU A 790 25.85 -44.36 20.32
N TRP A 791 26.16 -44.50 21.61
CA TRP A 791 25.75 -43.53 22.63
C TRP A 791 26.38 -42.14 22.42
N GLY A 792 27.64 -42.09 21.98
CA GLY A 792 28.32 -40.83 21.62
C GLY A 792 27.67 -40.11 20.43
N VAL A 793 27.25 -40.86 19.40
CA VAL A 793 26.58 -40.30 18.22
C VAL A 793 25.19 -39.77 18.58
N LYS A 794 24.41 -40.50 19.40
CA LYS A 794 23.10 -40.01 19.89
C LYS A 794 23.23 -38.70 20.65
N PHE A 795 24.20 -38.61 21.57
CA PHE A 795 24.43 -37.40 22.34
C PHE A 795 24.83 -36.24 21.43
N LEU A 796 25.73 -36.47 20.47
CA LEU A 796 26.14 -35.47 19.49
C LEU A 796 24.95 -34.97 18.65
N VAL A 797 24.14 -35.88 18.09
CA VAL A 797 22.97 -35.52 17.26
C VAL A 797 21.98 -34.69 18.08
N VAL A 798 21.60 -35.16 19.28
CA VAL A 798 20.67 -34.40 20.15
C VAL A 798 21.26 -33.04 20.52
N SER A 799 22.54 -32.96 20.84
CA SER A 799 23.22 -31.69 21.15
C SER A 799 23.19 -30.73 19.96
N VAL A 800 23.43 -31.21 18.75
CA VAL A 800 23.42 -30.39 17.52
C VAL A 800 22.00 -29.87 17.23
N PHE A 801 20.98 -30.72 17.31
CA PHE A 801 19.58 -30.29 17.08
C PHE A 801 19.10 -29.32 18.16
N VAL A 802 19.48 -29.53 19.43
CA VAL A 802 19.17 -28.58 20.52
C VAL A 802 19.87 -27.25 20.27
N ALA A 803 21.15 -27.25 19.86
CA ALA A 803 21.87 -26.04 19.51
C ALA A 803 21.21 -25.29 18.34
N PHE A 804 20.81 -26.00 17.28
CA PHE A 804 20.07 -25.39 16.16
C PHE A 804 18.69 -24.86 16.57
N ALA A 805 17.97 -25.56 17.46
CA ALA A 805 16.69 -25.08 17.96
C ALA A 805 16.85 -23.79 18.77
N VAL A 806 17.82 -23.74 19.68
CA VAL A 806 18.11 -22.53 20.47
C VAL A 806 18.58 -21.37 19.57
N ALA A 807 19.43 -21.66 18.58
CA ALA A 807 19.88 -20.66 17.61
C ALA A 807 18.71 -20.12 16.75
N SER A 808 17.80 -20.99 16.30
CA SER A 808 16.62 -20.60 15.53
C SER A 808 15.70 -19.71 16.35
N ILE A 809 15.42 -20.07 17.61
CA ILE A 809 14.61 -19.24 18.53
C ILE A 809 15.24 -17.86 18.73
N ALA A 810 16.57 -17.79 18.90
CA ALA A 810 17.28 -16.53 19.05
C ALA A 810 17.26 -15.67 17.78
N LEU A 811 17.24 -16.29 16.59
CA LEU A 811 17.22 -15.58 15.30
C LEU A 811 15.81 -15.17 14.86
N CYS A 812 14.76 -15.89 15.28
CA CYS A 812 13.37 -15.56 14.95
C CYS A 812 12.97 -14.13 15.33
N THR A 813 13.60 -13.53 16.36
CA THR A 813 13.30 -12.15 16.77
C THR A 813 13.76 -11.08 15.77
N ARG A 814 14.56 -11.46 14.76
CA ARG A 814 15.05 -10.56 13.70
C ARG A 814 14.21 -10.59 12.43
N ILE A 815 13.11 -11.36 12.41
CA ILE A 815 12.22 -11.41 11.24
C ILE A 815 11.42 -10.11 11.20
N GLU A 816 11.63 -9.33 10.15
CA GLU A 816 10.89 -8.09 9.89
C GLU A 816 9.50 -8.43 9.30
N PRO A 817 8.40 -7.89 9.85
CA PRO A 817 7.07 -8.10 9.29
C PRO A 817 6.86 -7.18 8.09
N GLY A 818 6.41 -7.74 6.98
CA GLY A 818 6.06 -7.00 5.77
C GLY A 818 6.44 -7.75 4.51
N LEU A 819 5.82 -7.37 3.40
CA LEU A 819 6.19 -7.83 2.07
C LEU A 819 6.47 -6.59 1.23
N GLU A 820 7.73 -6.34 0.91
CA GLU A 820 8.09 -5.27 -0.01
C GLU A 820 7.57 -5.62 -1.40
N GLN A 821 6.86 -4.67 -2.02
CA GLN A 821 6.25 -4.87 -3.35
C GLN A 821 7.30 -5.25 -4.40
N LYS A 822 8.52 -4.73 -4.25
CA LYS A 822 9.67 -4.98 -5.13
C LYS A 822 10.08 -6.46 -5.21
N ILE A 823 9.91 -7.22 -4.13
CA ILE A 823 10.34 -8.63 -4.04
C ILE A 823 9.36 -9.55 -4.79
N VAL A 824 8.10 -9.14 -4.93
CA VAL A 824 7.05 -9.92 -5.59
C VAL A 824 7.14 -9.82 -7.12
N LEU A 825 7.85 -8.82 -7.62
CA LEU A 825 7.97 -8.55 -9.05
C LEU A 825 9.18 -9.25 -9.68
N PRO A 826 9.11 -9.57 -10.98
CA PRO A 826 10.26 -10.06 -11.74
C PRO A 826 11.50 -9.19 -11.53
N ARG A 827 12.69 -9.82 -11.52
CA ARG A 827 13.95 -9.08 -11.41
C ARG A 827 14.26 -8.22 -12.64
N ASP A 828 13.73 -8.59 -13.81
CA ASP A 828 13.86 -7.88 -15.08
C ASP A 828 12.73 -6.87 -15.33
N SER A 829 11.79 -6.71 -14.38
CA SER A 829 10.64 -5.83 -14.54
C SER A 829 11.03 -4.36 -14.58
N TYR A 830 10.41 -3.58 -15.46
CA TYR A 830 10.58 -2.11 -15.50
C TYR A 830 10.13 -1.43 -14.19
N LEU A 831 9.20 -2.04 -13.44
CA LEU A 831 8.75 -1.54 -12.15
C LEU A 831 9.85 -1.56 -11.08
N GLN A 832 10.89 -2.38 -11.24
CA GLN A 832 12.04 -2.40 -10.33
C GLN A 832 12.77 -1.04 -10.33
N GLY A 833 12.96 -0.44 -11.51
CA GLY A 833 13.55 0.89 -11.66
C GLY A 833 12.64 1.98 -11.12
N TYR A 834 11.35 1.89 -11.42
CA TYR A 834 10.33 2.81 -10.92
C TYR A 834 10.31 2.89 -9.39
N PHE A 835 10.25 1.77 -8.65
CA PHE A 835 10.23 1.81 -7.19
C PHE A 835 11.51 2.37 -6.57
N ASN A 836 12.67 2.23 -7.22
CA ASN A 836 13.91 2.85 -6.76
C ASN A 836 13.85 4.38 -6.97
N ASN A 837 13.40 4.82 -8.14
CA ASN A 837 13.29 6.24 -8.44
C ASN A 837 12.22 6.94 -7.56
N VAL A 838 11.13 6.24 -7.23
CA VAL A 838 10.13 6.73 -6.27
C VAL A 838 10.75 6.93 -4.89
N SER A 839 11.52 5.96 -4.37
CA SER A 839 12.13 6.10 -3.04
C SER A 839 13.25 7.14 -2.98
N GLU A 840 13.97 7.36 -4.09
CA GLU A 840 15.07 8.32 -4.17
C GLU A 840 14.60 9.76 -4.41
N TYR A 841 13.69 9.97 -5.38
CA TYR A 841 13.35 11.31 -5.87
C TYR A 841 12.04 11.87 -5.30
N LEU A 842 11.03 11.04 -5.05
CA LEU A 842 9.72 11.53 -4.63
C LEU A 842 9.78 12.06 -3.19
N ARG A 843 9.32 13.30 -2.98
CA ARG A 843 9.34 13.95 -1.66
C ARG A 843 8.02 13.86 -0.91
N ILE A 844 6.92 13.55 -1.60
CA ILE A 844 5.58 13.47 -1.02
C ILE A 844 5.02 12.07 -1.24
N GLY A 845 4.44 11.49 -0.19
CA GLY A 845 3.80 10.17 -0.25
C GLY A 845 2.40 10.20 -0.87
N ALA A 846 1.64 9.11 -0.65
CA ALA A 846 0.25 9.03 -1.07
C ALA A 846 -0.64 10.04 -0.33
N PRO A 847 -1.70 10.58 -0.97
CA PRO A 847 -2.65 11.47 -0.32
C PRO A 847 -3.45 10.72 0.77
N LEU A 848 -3.68 11.40 1.89
CA LEU A 848 -4.44 10.88 3.03
C LEU A 848 -5.77 11.64 3.17
N TYR A 849 -6.88 10.91 3.20
CA TYR A 849 -8.22 11.47 3.36
C TYR A 849 -8.80 11.15 4.74
N PHE A 850 -9.06 12.20 5.53
CA PHE A 850 -9.77 12.08 6.81
C PHE A 850 -11.28 12.21 6.57
N VAL A 851 -11.99 11.08 6.51
CA VAL A 851 -13.43 11.04 6.24
C VAL A 851 -14.22 11.09 7.55
N VAL A 852 -14.99 12.16 7.75
CA VAL A 852 -15.89 12.33 8.90
C VAL A 852 -17.28 11.77 8.57
N LYS A 853 -17.86 11.00 9.49
CA LYS A 853 -19.19 10.36 9.32
C LYS A 853 -20.20 10.93 10.30
N ASN A 854 -21.44 11.10 9.85
CA ASN A 854 -22.61 11.41 10.69
C ASN A 854 -22.43 12.64 11.61
N TYR A 855 -22.14 13.80 11.01
CA TYR A 855 -21.90 15.05 11.73
C TYR A 855 -22.90 16.12 11.33
N ASN A 856 -23.33 16.95 12.28
CA ASN A 856 -24.22 18.08 12.01
C ASN A 856 -23.42 19.37 11.86
N TYR A 857 -23.36 19.88 10.64
CA TYR A 857 -22.67 21.11 10.25
C TYR A 857 -23.54 22.39 10.41
N SER A 858 -24.75 22.29 10.97
CA SER A 858 -25.60 23.46 11.20
C SER A 858 -24.93 24.47 12.14
N SER A 859 -25.16 25.76 11.92
CA SER A 859 -24.64 26.84 12.77
C SER A 859 -25.09 26.76 14.23
N GLU A 860 -26.24 26.15 14.51
CA GLU A 860 -26.76 25.94 15.88
C GLU A 860 -26.02 24.83 16.65
N SER A 861 -25.25 23.99 15.95
CA SER A 861 -24.56 22.83 16.54
C SER A 861 -23.12 23.19 16.91
N ARG A 862 -22.73 22.89 18.15
CA ARG A 862 -21.33 23.01 18.60
C ARG A 862 -20.38 22.03 17.88
N GLN A 863 -20.90 21.06 17.15
CA GLN A 863 -20.10 20.06 16.44
C GLN A 863 -19.18 20.70 15.39
N THR A 864 -19.60 21.77 14.69
CA THR A 864 -18.75 22.48 13.72
C THR A 864 -17.42 22.94 14.34
N ASN A 865 -17.45 23.41 15.59
CA ASN A 865 -16.26 23.87 16.32
C ASN A 865 -15.26 22.75 16.64
N GLN A 866 -15.71 21.49 16.66
CA GLN A 866 -14.85 20.31 16.85
C GLN A 866 -14.10 19.91 15.57
N LEU A 867 -14.45 20.47 14.42
CA LEU A 867 -13.82 20.18 13.14
C LEU A 867 -12.94 21.33 12.66
N CYS A 868 -13.45 22.56 12.66
CA CYS A 868 -12.82 23.73 12.03
C CYS A 868 -11.50 24.14 12.68
N SER A 869 -10.67 24.89 11.95
CA SER A 869 -9.40 25.45 12.42
C SER A 869 -9.32 26.97 12.35
N ILE A 870 -10.45 27.67 12.23
CA ILE A 870 -10.49 29.14 12.28
C ILE A 870 -10.62 29.68 13.73
N SER A 871 -10.63 31.00 13.89
CA SER A 871 -10.90 31.64 15.19
C SER A 871 -12.23 31.15 15.79
N GLN A 872 -12.30 31.03 17.12
CA GLN A 872 -13.45 30.49 17.89
C GLN A 872 -13.72 28.98 17.76
N CYS A 873 -12.96 28.24 16.95
CA CYS A 873 -13.00 26.77 16.94
C CYS A 873 -12.33 26.17 18.18
N ASP A 874 -12.67 24.92 18.52
CA ASP A 874 -12.08 24.23 19.66
C ASP A 874 -10.57 24.00 19.42
N SER A 875 -9.76 24.17 20.47
CA SER A 875 -8.29 24.01 20.39
C SER A 875 -7.86 22.58 20.04
N ASN A 876 -8.70 21.60 20.35
CA ASN A 876 -8.50 20.18 20.06
C ASN A 876 -9.35 19.73 18.85
N SER A 877 -9.78 20.63 17.98
CA SER A 877 -10.50 20.27 16.76
C SER A 877 -9.68 19.35 15.86
N LEU A 878 -10.36 18.59 15.00
CA LEU A 878 -9.73 17.61 14.10
C LEU A 878 -8.63 18.25 13.24
N LEU A 879 -8.92 19.39 12.61
CA LEU A 879 -7.97 20.07 11.74
C LEU A 879 -6.78 20.65 12.51
N ASN A 880 -7.02 21.19 13.72
CA ASN A 880 -5.93 21.63 14.60
C ASN A 880 -5.03 20.47 15.03
N GLN A 881 -5.58 19.27 15.28
CA GLN A 881 -4.78 18.08 15.59
C GLN A 881 -3.92 17.63 14.40
N ILE A 882 -4.49 17.62 13.19
CA ILE A 882 -3.74 17.26 11.96
C ILE A 882 -2.64 18.29 11.68
N ALA A 883 -2.94 19.58 11.82
CA ALA A 883 -1.96 20.65 11.68
C ALA A 883 -0.82 20.54 12.70
N ARG A 884 -1.08 20.10 13.93
CA ARG A 884 -0.03 19.81 14.92
C ARG A 884 0.78 18.58 14.53
N ALA A 885 0.13 17.52 14.04
CA ALA A 885 0.81 16.31 13.60
C ALA A 885 1.75 16.58 12.42
N SER A 886 1.40 17.51 11.52
CA SER A 886 2.27 17.89 10.39
C SER A 886 3.53 18.65 10.79
N LEU A 887 3.63 19.17 12.02
CA LEU A 887 4.86 19.81 12.52
C LEU A 887 5.96 18.81 12.86
N VAL A 888 5.63 17.51 13.01
CA VAL A 888 6.59 16.45 13.38
C VAL A 888 6.50 15.26 12.39
N PRO A 889 6.80 15.48 11.10
CA PRO A 889 6.58 14.51 10.01
C PRO A 889 7.34 13.19 10.20
N GLU A 890 8.51 13.21 10.83
CA GLU A 890 9.33 12.01 11.12
C GLU A 890 8.63 11.00 12.04
N SER A 891 7.64 11.44 12.82
CA SER A 891 6.92 10.60 13.77
C SER A 891 5.47 10.35 13.37
N SER A 892 4.81 11.36 12.79
CA SER A 892 3.41 11.29 12.39
C SER A 892 3.23 10.76 10.97
N TYR A 893 4.29 10.78 10.15
CA TYR A 893 4.26 10.51 8.71
C TYR A 893 3.29 11.42 7.93
N ILE A 894 2.94 12.57 8.51
CA ILE A 894 2.11 13.61 7.88
C ILE A 894 3.03 14.80 7.58
N ALA A 895 3.24 15.10 6.30
CA ALA A 895 4.15 16.16 5.86
C ALA A 895 3.48 17.53 5.75
N LYS A 896 2.20 17.58 5.40
CA LYS A 896 1.42 18.81 5.22
C LYS A 896 0.13 18.75 6.05
N PRO A 897 -0.45 19.89 6.49
CA PRO A 897 -1.74 19.90 7.18
C PRO A 897 -2.88 19.36 6.29
N ALA A 898 -4.11 19.29 6.79
CA ALA A 898 -5.26 18.93 5.94
C ALA A 898 -5.83 20.17 5.24
N ALA A 899 -6.17 20.05 3.96
CA ALA A 899 -7.04 21.00 3.28
C ALA A 899 -8.48 20.84 3.81
N SER A 900 -9.20 21.95 4.01
CA SER A 900 -10.52 21.95 4.65
C SER A 900 -11.53 22.79 3.89
N TRP A 901 -12.49 22.12 3.25
CA TRP A 901 -13.63 22.78 2.62
C TRP A 901 -14.48 23.57 3.63
N LEU A 902 -14.51 23.13 4.90
CA LEU A 902 -15.31 23.77 5.94
C LEU A 902 -14.71 25.11 6.34
N ASP A 903 -13.39 25.18 6.55
CA ASP A 903 -12.72 26.43 6.88
C ASP A 903 -12.83 27.43 5.72
N ASP A 904 -12.66 26.97 4.49
CA ASP A 904 -12.83 27.78 3.29
C ASP A 904 -14.26 28.34 3.18
N PHE A 905 -15.26 27.50 3.45
CA PHE A 905 -16.66 27.92 3.45
C PHE A 905 -16.94 28.96 4.54
N LEU A 906 -16.44 28.74 5.77
CA LEU A 906 -16.61 29.67 6.89
C LEU A 906 -15.92 31.03 6.64
N VAL A 907 -14.74 31.01 6.01
CA VAL A 907 -14.05 32.23 5.57
C VAL A 907 -14.85 32.93 4.46
N TRP A 908 -15.39 32.19 3.50
CA TRP A 908 -16.16 32.74 2.37
C TRP A 908 -17.47 33.42 2.80
N ILE A 909 -18.16 32.88 3.82
CA ILE A 909 -19.37 33.50 4.39
C ILE A 909 -19.07 34.59 5.42
N SER A 910 -17.81 34.72 5.87
CA SER A 910 -17.46 35.66 6.94
C SER A 910 -17.83 37.09 6.54
N PRO A 911 -18.54 37.85 7.38
CA PRO A 911 -18.80 39.26 7.13
C PRO A 911 -17.51 40.05 6.92
N GLU A 912 -16.41 39.65 7.56
CA GLU A 912 -15.09 40.30 7.43
C GLU A 912 -14.51 40.14 6.01
N ALA A 913 -14.86 39.06 5.30
CA ALA A 913 -14.54 38.84 3.88
C ALA A 913 -15.54 39.55 2.96
N PHE A 914 -15.72 40.86 3.17
CA PHE A 914 -16.67 41.67 2.43
C PHE A 914 -16.47 41.52 0.92
N GLY A 915 -17.50 41.07 0.20
CA GLY A 915 -17.48 40.94 -1.26
C GLY A 915 -17.46 39.52 -1.81
N CYS A 916 -17.25 38.51 -0.95
CA CYS A 916 -17.40 37.10 -1.31
C CYS A 916 -18.87 36.66 -1.33
N CYS A 917 -19.49 36.51 -0.15
CA CYS A 917 -20.90 36.16 -0.04
C CYS A 917 -21.80 37.40 -0.09
N ARG A 918 -22.41 37.66 -1.24
CA ARG A 918 -23.31 38.81 -1.45
C ARG A 918 -24.71 38.36 -1.85
N LYS A 919 -25.70 39.19 -1.52
CA LYS A 919 -27.07 39.06 -1.97
C LYS A 919 -27.55 40.35 -2.63
N PHE A 920 -28.33 40.20 -3.68
CA PHE A 920 -29.12 41.28 -4.24
C PHE A 920 -30.22 41.69 -3.24
N THR A 921 -30.79 42.88 -3.40
CA THR A 921 -31.92 43.37 -2.57
C THR A 921 -33.14 42.47 -2.60
N ASN A 922 -33.34 41.68 -3.66
CA ASN A 922 -34.39 40.66 -3.79
C ASN A 922 -34.09 39.35 -3.02
N GLY A 923 -32.93 39.22 -2.38
CA GLY A 923 -32.48 38.04 -1.64
C GLY A 923 -31.76 36.97 -2.45
N SER A 924 -31.59 37.11 -3.78
CA SER A 924 -30.84 36.14 -4.59
C SER A 924 -29.33 36.33 -4.45
N TYR A 925 -28.55 35.25 -4.67
CA TYR A 925 -27.10 35.30 -4.66
C TYR A 925 -26.56 36.30 -5.69
N CYS A 926 -25.66 37.17 -5.25
CA CYS A 926 -24.93 38.11 -6.09
C CYS A 926 -23.48 37.60 -6.23
N PRO A 927 -23.06 37.16 -7.43
CA PRO A 927 -21.70 36.67 -7.63
C PRO A 927 -20.68 37.81 -7.48
N PRO A 928 -19.40 37.52 -7.24
CA PRO A 928 -18.31 38.50 -7.20
C PRO A 928 -18.25 39.42 -8.45
N ASP A 929 -17.67 40.61 -8.30
CA ASP A 929 -17.69 41.66 -9.35
C ASP A 929 -16.94 41.26 -10.63
N ASP A 930 -16.02 40.32 -10.52
CA ASP A 930 -15.21 39.72 -11.59
C ASP A 930 -15.90 38.54 -12.30
N GLN A 931 -17.10 38.14 -11.84
CA GLN A 931 -17.84 37.00 -12.38
C GLN A 931 -19.13 37.41 -13.09
N PRO A 932 -19.57 36.67 -14.12
CA PRO A 932 -20.86 36.94 -14.76
C PRO A 932 -22.03 36.70 -13.79
N PRO A 933 -23.08 37.55 -13.78
CA PRO A 933 -23.39 38.62 -14.73
C PRO A 933 -22.79 40.00 -14.39
N CYS A 934 -21.99 40.12 -13.31
CA CYS A 934 -21.37 41.38 -12.89
C CYS A 934 -20.27 41.84 -13.86
N CYS A 935 -19.54 40.88 -14.45
CA CYS A 935 -18.62 41.12 -15.56
C CYS A 935 -19.07 40.30 -16.81
N PRO A 936 -19.43 40.95 -17.93
CA PRO A 936 -19.84 40.24 -19.14
C PRO A 936 -18.66 39.50 -19.78
N SER A 937 -18.90 38.28 -20.26
CA SER A 937 -17.89 37.41 -20.87
C SER A 937 -17.27 38.09 -22.10
N GLY A 938 -15.96 38.39 -22.04
CA GLY A 938 -15.18 38.89 -23.18
C GLY A 938 -14.51 40.26 -23.04
N GLN A 939 -14.59 40.94 -21.88
CA GLN A 939 -13.85 42.19 -21.63
C GLN A 939 -12.59 41.93 -20.78
N ALA A 940 -11.44 42.46 -21.21
CA ALA A 940 -10.13 42.32 -20.56
C ALA A 940 -9.98 43.14 -19.25
N SER A 941 -10.96 44.00 -18.93
CA SER A 941 -11.02 44.73 -17.67
C SER A 941 -12.49 44.93 -17.28
N CYS A 942 -12.85 44.50 -16.07
CA CYS A 942 -14.20 44.68 -15.52
C CYS A 942 -14.36 46.15 -15.07
N ALA A 943 -14.56 47.05 -16.02
CA ALA A 943 -14.89 48.44 -15.72
C ALA A 943 -16.36 48.53 -15.27
N ALA A 944 -16.60 48.36 -13.97
CA ALA A 944 -17.82 48.69 -13.21
C ALA A 944 -19.10 48.88 -14.05
N VAL A 945 -19.53 47.84 -14.77
CA VAL A 945 -20.83 47.83 -15.43
C VAL A 945 -21.86 47.72 -14.31
N GLY A 946 -22.78 48.69 -14.22
CA GLY A 946 -23.62 48.94 -13.05
C GLY A 946 -24.67 47.88 -12.69
N LEU A 947 -24.52 46.62 -13.12
CA LEU A 947 -25.48 45.53 -12.87
C LEU A 947 -25.44 44.99 -11.42
N CYS A 948 -24.29 45.04 -10.75
CA CYS A 948 -24.12 44.50 -9.38
C CYS A 948 -23.91 45.58 -8.31
N LYS A 949 -24.30 46.83 -8.58
CA LYS A 949 -24.22 47.93 -7.60
C LYS A 949 -25.18 47.78 -6.42
N ASP A 950 -26.27 47.04 -6.58
CA ASP A 950 -27.32 46.84 -5.56
C ASP A 950 -27.07 45.59 -4.68
N CYS A 951 -25.83 45.10 -4.63
CA CYS A 951 -25.46 43.94 -3.84
C CYS A 951 -25.03 44.33 -2.42
N THR A 952 -25.53 43.60 -1.44
CA THR A 952 -25.18 43.75 -0.02
C THR A 952 -24.49 42.49 0.48
N THR A 953 -23.48 42.64 1.33
CA THR A 953 -22.86 41.50 2.03
C THR A 953 -23.92 40.82 2.89
N VAL A 954 -23.97 39.50 2.87
CA VAL A 954 -24.86 38.75 3.77
C VAL A 954 -24.29 38.91 5.19
N MET A 955 -25.05 39.59 6.06
CA MET A 955 -24.74 39.68 7.50
C MET A 955 -25.28 38.47 8.25
#